data_AF-I1E200-F1
#
_entry.id   AF-I1E200-F1
#
_cell.length_a   1.000
_cell.length_b   1.000
_cell.length_c   1.000
_cell.angle_alpha   90.00
_cell.angle_beta   90.00
_cell.angle_gamma   90.00
#
_symmetry.space_group_name_H-M   'P 1'
#
loop_
_entity.id
_entity.type
_entity.pdbx_description
1 polymer ?
#
loop_
_entity_poly.entity_id
_entity_poly.type
_entity_poly.pdbx_seq_one_letter_code
_entity_poly.pdbx_strand_id
1 'polypeptide(L)'
;MLSAKQEIYLDNNATTPVLPQAAQAAMHVMQYGFGNPSSSHAAGIKAKAELESTRALARQLIGASSGDILFTSGATEGIQAAVVSALLAARERSLTGPNTLLLYGATEHKAVPESLKHWNKVLGVHASLMAIPVNRAGLLDEAFIRQQLPAAAIICTMAANNETGVKQDLAALEQLIRAVNPGVYWLVDCVQALGKMALNISQTSIDYAPFSGHKLYAPKGIGFLYVRKGAPYQPVIAGGGQESGLRSGTENLPGIAALHAVFTELAKASGSAFVAEPVLWHYREQLINALKQVFPAMLLNSDAPYVVPTTINFSVPGFYSKDIMDLFDAAGIRVSSGSACSSKVPSSFVLDAMGLESWRSQGAIRLSFGPAMTQAECDRACAAIRALSKVVCQHCLVLTDATPTLELHAQGLVQLKHDALCSYLLICPDTRRAVVIDPVLPLALRIANIIQGQGLSVAAILDTHIHRDHQSARQELLTLLGEPDGHALCNSAACDVLGWPQGCSTLEFGCYALRRLPTPGHTPEAVSLLLTLDKRLVAVFCGDVILPGGVGRTDLPGGDISALADSIRLLAAKVAPDTLLLSSHDYAQRFFTCFNLAIAEQPLLQELLDNSSNSDWQQQLQQQALSLQQHSQHLCGLVEVSFSDATDVIAAKQLNAFMQQQPELVLVDVREPHEQSAGALAGYLTQPYPVLEIPLSKLADALIKGQLTPQQPLLLVCRSGNRSLVACKVLGRLGFNRVYNLKGGMALLQ
;
A
#
# COMPACT_ATOMS: atom_id res chain seq x y z
N MET A 1 3.39 20.00 -28.76
CA MET A 1 3.54 19.45 -27.39
C MET A 1 2.17 18.97 -26.95
N LEU A 2 1.88 17.69 -27.16
CA LEU A 2 0.65 17.08 -26.65
C LEU A 2 0.73 17.13 -25.12
N SER A 3 -0.24 17.79 -24.49
CA SER A 3 -0.36 17.92 -23.05
C SER A 3 -0.37 16.53 -22.41
N ALA A 4 0.71 16.16 -21.73
CA ALA A 4 0.65 15.10 -20.73
C ALA A 4 -0.49 15.46 -19.77
N LYS A 5 -1.45 14.54 -19.55
CA LYS A 5 -2.56 14.75 -18.60
C LYS A 5 -1.99 15.39 -17.33
N GLN A 6 -2.45 16.61 -17.03
CA GLN A 6 -1.94 17.41 -15.91
C GLN A 6 -2.18 16.63 -14.60
N GLU A 7 -1.12 16.32 -13.87
CA GLU A 7 -1.17 15.53 -12.65
C GLU A 7 -2.06 16.19 -11.58
N ILE A 8 -2.92 15.39 -10.92
CA ILE A 8 -3.76 15.82 -9.80
C ILE A 8 -3.14 15.27 -8.51
N TYR A 9 -2.51 16.14 -7.74
CA TYR A 9 -1.80 15.75 -6.52
C TYR A 9 -2.68 15.92 -5.27
N LEU A 10 -3.12 14.80 -4.69
CA LEU A 10 -3.96 14.73 -3.48
C LEU A 10 -3.27 13.92 -2.37
N ASP A 11 -1.96 14.10 -2.20
CA ASP A 11 -1.16 13.49 -1.14
C ASP A 11 -0.38 14.56 -0.30
N ASN A 12 -1.02 15.70 -0.06
CA ASN A 12 -0.40 16.84 0.63
C ASN A 12 -0.08 16.58 2.11
N ASN A 13 -0.64 15.54 2.73
CA ASN A 13 -0.21 15.11 4.06
C ASN A 13 1.13 14.37 4.05
N ALA A 14 1.58 13.81 2.91
CA ALA A 14 2.93 13.24 2.77
C ALA A 14 3.96 14.35 2.51
N THR A 15 3.71 15.21 1.52
CA THR A 15 4.50 16.41 1.26
C THR A 15 3.70 17.35 0.38
N THR A 16 4.06 18.63 0.35
CA THR A 16 3.41 19.64 -0.50
C THR A 16 4.38 20.11 -1.61
N PRO A 17 3.86 20.59 -2.76
CA PRO A 17 4.67 21.34 -3.72
C PRO A 17 5.19 22.63 -3.06
N VAL A 18 6.35 23.13 -3.48
CA VAL A 18 6.88 24.40 -2.94
C VAL A 18 6.09 25.56 -3.54
N LEU A 19 5.62 26.50 -2.72
CA LEU A 19 4.95 27.71 -3.22
C LEU A 19 5.91 28.50 -4.12
N PRO A 20 5.45 29.09 -5.24
CA PRO A 20 6.30 29.90 -6.12
C PRO A 20 7.07 31.01 -5.38
N GLN A 21 6.41 31.68 -4.43
CA GLN A 21 7.00 32.71 -3.57
C GLN A 21 8.14 32.14 -2.70
N ALA A 22 7.95 30.94 -2.14
CA ALA A 22 8.95 30.27 -1.32
C ALA A 22 10.16 29.81 -2.15
N ALA A 23 9.92 29.30 -3.36
CA ALA A 23 10.99 28.94 -4.30
C ALA A 23 11.80 30.17 -4.75
N GLN A 24 11.12 31.27 -5.06
CA GLN A 24 11.77 32.54 -5.41
C GLN A 24 12.60 33.10 -4.26
N ALA A 25 12.08 33.08 -3.03
CA ALA A 25 12.81 33.52 -1.84
C ALA A 25 14.07 32.69 -1.60
N ALA A 26 13.97 31.35 -1.67
CA ALA A 26 15.12 30.46 -1.55
C ALA A 26 16.18 30.76 -2.62
N MET A 27 15.78 30.87 -3.89
CA MET A 27 16.69 31.15 -5.00
C MET A 27 17.36 32.52 -4.85
N HIS A 28 16.60 33.55 -4.45
CA HIS A 28 17.14 34.88 -4.21
C HIS A 28 18.20 34.88 -3.11
N VAL A 29 17.96 34.20 -2.00
CA VAL A 29 18.94 34.08 -0.92
C VAL A 29 20.17 33.30 -1.35
N MET A 30 20.02 32.23 -2.14
CA MET A 30 21.17 31.49 -2.68
C MET A 30 22.06 32.37 -3.59
N GLN A 31 21.47 33.23 -4.43
CA GLN A 31 22.22 34.01 -5.41
C GLN A 31 22.72 35.36 -4.88
N TYR A 32 21.90 36.05 -4.09
CA TYR A 32 22.12 37.46 -3.71
C TYR A 32 22.14 37.69 -2.20
N GLY A 33 21.50 36.81 -1.42
CA GLY A 33 21.39 36.90 0.05
C GLY A 33 22.30 35.94 0.83
N PHE A 34 23.38 35.44 0.22
CA PHE A 34 24.20 34.32 0.71
C PHE A 34 25.04 34.58 1.97
N GLY A 35 24.88 35.73 2.62
CA GLY A 35 25.66 36.12 3.78
C GLY A 35 25.49 35.15 4.96
N ASN A 36 26.55 34.97 5.75
CA ASN A 36 26.49 34.20 6.99
C ASN A 36 25.91 35.07 8.13
N PRO A 37 24.82 34.67 8.81
CA PRO A 37 24.21 35.45 9.91
C PRO A 37 25.17 35.77 11.07
N SER A 38 26.27 35.02 11.21
CA SER A 38 27.28 35.23 12.24
C SER A 38 28.32 36.31 11.87
N SER A 39 28.31 36.82 10.64
CA SER A 39 29.27 37.83 10.17
C SER A 39 28.80 39.25 10.47
N SER A 40 29.71 40.11 10.92
CA SER A 40 29.43 41.51 11.28
C SER A 40 29.31 42.47 10.09
N HIS A 41 29.71 42.05 8.89
CA HIS A 41 29.60 42.88 7.68
C HIS A 41 28.16 42.93 7.15
N ALA A 42 27.87 43.89 6.26
CA ALA A 42 26.52 44.15 5.75
C ALA A 42 25.77 42.90 5.23
N ALA A 43 26.45 41.98 4.53
CA ALA A 43 25.81 40.75 4.04
C ALA A 43 25.35 39.81 5.18
N GLY A 44 26.11 39.75 6.29
CA GLY A 44 25.74 38.94 7.46
C GLY A 44 24.63 39.60 8.28
N ILE A 45 24.64 40.94 8.39
CA ILE A 45 23.56 41.71 9.01
C ILE A 45 22.23 41.47 8.27
N LYS A 46 22.23 41.52 6.93
CA LYS A 46 21.04 41.22 6.11
C LYS A 46 20.53 39.79 6.34
N ALA A 47 21.45 38.82 6.35
CA ALA A 47 21.13 37.42 6.63
C ALA A 47 20.53 37.22 8.04
N LYS A 48 21.08 37.92 9.04
CA LYS A 48 20.57 37.89 10.41
C LYS A 48 19.18 38.52 10.51
N ALA A 49 18.89 39.59 9.77
CA ALA A 49 17.57 40.20 9.70
C ALA A 49 16.52 39.25 9.09
N GLU A 50 16.86 38.52 8.02
CA GLU A 50 16.01 37.48 7.42
C GLU A 50 15.70 36.37 8.44
N LEU A 51 16.73 35.89 9.15
CA LEU A 51 16.60 34.88 10.18
C LEU A 51 15.63 35.30 11.31
N GLU A 52 15.84 36.48 11.90
CA GLU A 52 15.05 36.94 13.04
C GLU A 52 13.63 37.36 12.67
N SER A 53 13.43 37.92 11.47
CA SER A 53 12.08 38.24 10.97
C SER A 53 11.26 36.97 10.69
N THR A 54 11.89 35.93 10.14
CA THR A 54 11.25 34.60 9.99
C THR A 54 10.88 34.02 11.34
N ARG A 55 11.77 34.14 12.33
CA ARG A 55 11.54 33.68 13.71
C ARG A 55 10.35 34.41 14.37
N ALA A 56 10.24 35.71 14.15
CA ALA A 56 9.12 36.52 14.64
C ALA A 56 7.79 36.09 14.01
N LEU A 57 7.75 35.85 12.70
CA LEU A 57 6.56 35.35 12.00
C LEU A 57 6.15 33.96 12.49
N ALA A 58 7.11 33.04 12.67
CA ALA A 58 6.83 31.71 13.22
C ALA A 58 6.14 31.81 14.60
N ARG A 59 6.69 32.67 15.48
CA ARG A 59 6.12 32.92 16.82
C ARG A 59 4.70 33.49 16.76
N GLN A 60 4.46 34.45 15.85
CA GLN A 60 3.12 35.02 15.63
C GLN A 60 2.11 33.96 15.18
N LEU A 61 2.48 33.14 14.18
CA LEU A 61 1.56 32.19 13.56
C LEU A 61 1.15 31.03 14.48
N ILE A 62 2.04 30.61 15.39
CA ILE A 62 1.71 29.57 16.37
C ILE A 62 1.02 30.13 17.63
N GLY A 63 0.82 31.46 17.69
CA GLY A 63 0.23 32.14 18.84
C GLY A 63 1.09 32.07 20.10
N ALA A 64 2.41 32.09 19.97
CA ALA A 64 3.32 32.07 21.13
C ALA A 64 3.68 33.50 21.58
N SER A 65 3.56 33.79 22.87
CA SER A 65 3.94 35.08 23.46
C SER A 65 5.39 35.11 23.97
N SER A 66 5.97 33.95 24.25
CA SER A 66 7.33 33.76 24.75
C SER A 66 7.89 32.44 24.25
N GLY A 67 9.07 32.04 24.71
CA GLY A 67 9.74 30.80 24.28
C GLY A 67 10.62 30.97 23.05
N ASP A 68 11.43 29.96 22.82
CA ASP A 68 12.39 29.91 21.74
C ASP A 68 11.78 29.22 20.52
N ILE A 69 12.13 29.73 19.35
CA ILE A 69 11.88 29.07 18.07
C ILE A 69 13.25 28.67 17.58
N LEU A 70 13.46 27.40 17.26
CA LEU A 70 14.74 26.88 16.79
C LEU A 70 14.56 26.31 15.39
N PHE A 71 15.35 26.76 14.42
CA PHE A 71 15.29 26.17 13.08
C PHE A 71 16.01 24.82 13.05
N THR A 72 15.34 23.83 12.48
CA THR A 72 15.83 22.44 12.38
C THR A 72 15.82 21.98 10.93
N SER A 73 16.42 20.83 10.62
CA SER A 73 16.30 20.20 9.29
C SER A 73 14.92 19.62 9.00
N GLY A 74 14.02 19.62 9.98
CA GLY A 74 12.65 19.11 9.89
C GLY A 74 12.11 18.68 11.25
N ALA A 75 10.85 18.22 11.27
CA ALA A 75 10.19 17.85 12.51
C ALA A 75 10.83 16.64 13.22
N THR A 76 11.40 15.68 12.48
CA THR A 76 12.09 14.54 13.11
C THR A 76 13.28 14.98 13.97
N GLU A 77 14.07 15.97 13.52
CA GLU A 77 15.14 16.56 14.35
C GLU A 77 14.54 17.25 15.60
N GLY A 78 13.44 17.99 15.43
CA GLY A 78 12.75 18.67 16.54
C GLY A 78 12.17 17.69 17.58
N ILE A 79 11.55 16.59 17.15
CA ILE A 79 11.05 15.52 18.01
C ILE A 79 12.19 14.91 18.82
N GLN A 80 13.32 14.60 18.18
CA GLN A 80 14.47 14.04 18.88
C GLN A 80 15.07 15.01 19.90
N ALA A 81 15.21 16.29 19.54
CA ALA A 81 15.70 17.30 20.47
C ALA A 81 14.80 17.46 21.70
N ALA A 82 13.48 17.47 21.50
CA ALA A 82 12.49 17.52 22.58
C ALA A 82 12.57 16.28 23.50
N VAL A 83 12.62 15.08 22.90
CA VAL A 83 12.72 13.82 23.65
C VAL A 83 14.01 13.76 24.46
N VAL A 84 15.17 14.09 23.88
CA VAL A 84 16.45 14.10 24.59
C VAL A 84 16.40 15.07 25.77
N SER A 85 15.88 16.27 25.55
CA SER A 85 15.77 17.31 26.57
C SER A 85 14.91 16.87 27.75
N ALA A 86 13.72 16.33 27.47
CA ALA A 86 12.81 15.85 28.49
C ALA A 86 13.35 14.65 29.27
N LEU A 87 14.00 13.70 28.59
CA LEU A 87 14.56 12.50 29.23
C LEU A 87 15.78 12.81 30.12
N LEU A 88 16.66 13.72 29.69
CA LEU A 88 17.76 14.18 30.54
C LEU A 88 17.24 14.87 31.79
N ALA A 89 16.26 15.77 31.64
CA ALA A 89 15.66 16.45 32.77
C ALA A 89 14.87 15.51 33.70
N ALA A 90 14.24 14.45 33.15
CA ALA A 90 13.63 13.38 33.94
C ALA A 90 14.69 12.64 34.78
N ARG A 91 15.83 12.31 34.17
CA ARG A 91 16.96 11.66 34.86
C ARG A 91 17.55 12.52 35.97
N GLU A 92 17.70 13.83 35.75
CA GLU A 92 18.15 14.79 36.77
C GLU A 92 17.18 14.89 37.96
N ARG A 93 15.89 14.63 37.73
CA ARG A 93 14.84 14.55 38.76
C ARG A 93 14.70 13.15 39.35
N SER A 94 15.61 12.22 39.04
CA SER A 94 15.56 10.81 39.45
C SER A 94 14.30 10.05 38.98
N LEU A 95 13.62 10.53 37.93
CA LEU A 95 12.50 9.85 37.28
C LEU A 95 13.06 8.85 36.26
N THR A 96 13.48 7.69 36.78
CA THR A 96 14.12 6.60 36.01
C THR A 96 13.53 5.24 36.41
N GLY A 97 13.90 4.19 35.68
CA GLY A 97 13.50 2.81 35.96
C GLY A 97 12.05 2.49 35.59
N PRO A 98 11.64 1.22 35.73
CA PRO A 98 10.39 0.70 35.15
C PRO A 98 9.11 1.32 35.72
N ASN A 99 9.18 1.98 36.88
CA ASN A 99 8.05 2.67 37.51
C ASN A 99 7.79 4.06 36.93
N THR A 100 8.76 4.63 36.20
CA THR A 100 8.57 5.88 35.45
C THR A 100 7.97 5.57 34.09
N LEU A 101 6.95 6.31 33.67
CA LEU A 101 6.30 6.12 32.39
C LEU A 101 6.71 7.18 31.36
N LEU A 102 6.81 6.75 30.10
CA LEU A 102 6.91 7.62 28.92
C LEU A 102 5.66 7.36 28.07
N LEU A 103 4.73 8.31 28.10
CA LEU A 103 3.43 8.16 27.42
C LEU A 103 3.51 8.75 26.01
N TYR A 104 2.89 8.07 25.04
CA TYR A 104 2.73 8.59 23.67
C TYR A 104 1.38 8.15 23.10
N GLY A 105 0.74 8.94 22.24
CA GLY A 105 -0.50 8.53 21.56
C GLY A 105 -0.31 7.25 20.71
N ALA A 106 -1.24 6.30 20.75
CA ALA A 106 -1.16 5.07 19.95
C ALA A 106 -1.13 5.33 18.43
N THR A 107 -1.56 6.52 18.00
CA THR A 107 -1.61 6.93 16.60
C THR A 107 -0.45 7.84 16.19
N GLU A 108 0.54 8.07 17.07
CA GLU A 108 1.72 8.92 16.82
C GLU A 108 2.46 8.56 15.53
N HIS A 109 3.07 9.57 14.90
CA HIS A 109 4.04 9.30 13.84
C HIS A 109 5.21 8.50 14.42
N LYS A 110 5.67 7.46 13.71
CA LYS A 110 6.74 6.53 14.18
C LYS A 110 7.98 7.23 14.73
N ALA A 111 8.28 8.45 14.28
CA ALA A 111 9.37 9.27 14.82
C ALA A 111 9.28 9.49 16.33
N VAL A 112 8.09 9.59 16.93
CA VAL A 112 7.92 9.82 18.38
C VAL A 112 8.25 8.56 19.20
N PRO A 113 7.54 7.43 19.07
CA PRO A 113 7.81 6.25 19.88
C PRO A 113 9.20 5.66 19.64
N GLU A 114 9.71 5.69 18.41
CA GLU A 114 11.07 5.20 18.13
C GLU A 114 12.14 6.11 18.74
N SER A 115 11.91 7.44 18.76
CA SER A 115 12.82 8.36 19.47
C SER A 115 12.79 8.13 20.98
N LEU A 116 11.61 7.99 21.58
CA LEU A 116 11.49 7.69 23.00
C LEU A 116 12.19 6.37 23.33
N LYS A 117 11.92 5.30 22.57
CA LYS A 117 12.54 3.98 22.75
C LYS A 117 14.06 4.04 22.65
N HIS A 118 14.58 4.69 21.60
CA HIS A 118 16.01 4.81 21.37
C HIS A 118 16.70 5.60 22.48
N TRP A 119 16.24 6.81 22.77
CA TRP A 119 16.90 7.70 23.73
C TRP A 119 16.68 7.27 25.18
N ASN A 120 15.55 6.64 25.52
CA ASN A 120 15.32 6.04 26.83
C ASN A 120 16.40 4.98 27.16
N LYS A 121 16.82 4.20 26.15
CA LYS A 121 17.92 3.24 26.27
C LYS A 121 19.29 3.94 26.32
N VAL A 122 19.56 4.83 25.36
CA VAL A 122 20.89 5.47 25.22
C VAL A 122 21.23 6.35 26.43
N LEU A 123 20.25 7.06 26.99
CA LEU A 123 20.44 7.96 28.13
C LEU A 123 20.37 7.24 29.49
N GLY A 124 20.11 5.92 29.50
CA GLY A 124 20.01 5.13 30.73
C GLY A 124 18.84 5.51 31.63
N VAL A 125 17.73 6.00 31.05
CA VAL A 125 16.51 6.35 31.82
C VAL A 125 15.75 5.09 32.21
N HIS A 126 15.72 4.08 31.32
CA HIS A 126 15.08 2.77 31.56
C HIS A 126 13.62 2.84 32.04
N ALA A 127 12.89 3.87 31.61
CA ALA A 127 11.47 4.05 31.88
C ALA A 127 10.60 3.12 31.01
N SER A 128 9.38 2.84 31.44
CA SER A 128 8.42 2.04 30.70
C SER A 128 7.74 2.87 29.61
N LEU A 129 7.82 2.41 28.36
CA LEU A 129 7.17 3.06 27.22
C LEU A 129 5.73 2.56 27.08
N MET A 130 4.75 3.47 27.02
CA MET A 130 3.34 3.09 27.02
C MET A 130 2.53 3.94 26.04
N ALA A 131 1.80 3.25 25.14
CA ALA A 131 0.89 3.89 24.21
C ALA A 131 -0.42 4.27 24.91
N ILE A 132 -0.90 5.48 24.71
CA ILE A 132 -2.22 5.95 25.11
C ILE A 132 -3.21 5.47 24.06
N PRO A 133 -4.19 4.61 24.41
CA PRO A 133 -5.20 4.14 23.47
C PRO A 133 -6.02 5.29 22.88
N VAL A 134 -6.65 5.02 21.75
CA VAL A 134 -7.65 5.92 21.14
C VAL A 134 -8.99 5.21 21.03
N ASN A 135 -10.08 5.98 21.01
CA ASN A 135 -11.40 5.44 20.71
C ASN A 135 -11.59 5.24 19.20
N ARG A 136 -12.77 4.74 18.78
CA ARG A 136 -13.10 4.53 17.36
C ARG A 136 -13.09 5.80 16.49
N ALA A 137 -13.14 6.99 17.10
CA ALA A 137 -13.01 8.27 16.41
C ALA A 137 -11.55 8.76 16.32
N GLY A 138 -10.59 8.07 16.93
CA GLY A 138 -9.17 8.44 16.95
C GLY A 138 -8.79 9.46 18.03
N LEU A 139 -9.67 9.74 18.98
CA LEU A 139 -9.39 10.62 20.12
C LEU A 139 -8.72 9.85 21.25
N LEU A 140 -7.76 10.48 21.93
CA LEU A 140 -7.04 9.87 23.06
C LEU A 140 -7.98 9.50 24.22
N ASP A 141 -7.72 8.35 24.83
CA ASP A 141 -8.45 7.91 26.03
C ASP A 141 -8.06 8.74 27.26
N GLU A 142 -8.93 9.68 27.63
CA GLU A 142 -8.74 10.53 28.79
C GLU A 142 -8.69 9.76 30.12
N ALA A 143 -9.44 8.67 30.25
CA ALA A 143 -9.46 7.88 31.48
C ALA A 143 -8.12 7.17 31.67
N PHE A 144 -7.56 6.63 30.59
CA PHE A 144 -6.21 6.09 30.57
C PHE A 144 -5.16 7.13 30.95
N ILE A 145 -5.25 8.34 30.37
CA ILE A 145 -4.36 9.45 30.74
C ILE A 145 -4.48 9.76 32.24
N ARG A 146 -5.71 9.92 32.79
CA ARG A 146 -5.91 10.16 34.23
C ARG A 146 -5.24 9.13 35.12
N GLN A 147 -5.29 7.86 34.71
CA GLN A 147 -4.73 6.75 35.49
C GLN A 147 -3.20 6.69 35.43
N GLN A 148 -2.60 6.86 34.25
CA GLN A 148 -1.17 6.59 34.03
C GLN A 148 -0.30 7.84 34.17
N LEU A 149 -0.83 9.02 33.91
CA LEU A 149 -0.07 10.28 33.91
C LEU A 149 0.63 10.63 35.24
N PRO A 150 0.14 10.25 36.44
CA PRO A 150 0.87 10.51 37.70
C PRO A 150 2.29 9.93 37.73
N ALA A 151 2.54 8.82 37.03
CA ALA A 151 3.85 8.18 36.95
C ALA A 151 4.69 8.62 35.73
N ALA A 152 4.14 9.50 34.89
CA ALA A 152 4.77 9.89 33.63
C ALA A 152 5.81 11.00 33.80
N ALA A 153 6.96 10.84 33.16
CA ALA A 153 7.96 11.90 33.01
C ALA A 153 7.70 12.78 31.78
N ILE A 154 7.15 12.19 30.72
CA ILE A 154 6.75 12.88 29.49
C ILE A 154 5.45 12.27 28.96
N ILE A 155 4.61 13.12 28.37
CA ILE A 155 3.51 12.74 27.52
C ILE A 155 3.72 13.35 26.13
N CYS A 156 3.63 12.52 25.09
CA CYS A 156 3.72 12.94 23.69
C CYS A 156 2.37 12.75 23.01
N THR A 157 1.82 13.82 22.46
CA THR A 157 0.60 13.77 21.66
C THR A 157 0.83 14.45 20.32
N MET A 158 -0.09 14.32 19.40
CA MET A 158 -0.11 15.06 18.15
C MET A 158 -1.27 16.03 18.16
N ALA A 159 -1.11 17.16 17.47
CA ALA A 159 -2.21 18.10 17.26
C ALA A 159 -3.23 17.54 16.26
N ALA A 160 -2.75 16.95 15.16
CA ALA A 160 -3.59 16.31 14.15
C ALA A 160 -2.89 15.12 13.50
N ASN A 161 -3.65 14.07 13.24
CA ASN A 161 -3.14 12.84 12.65
C ASN A 161 -2.89 12.98 11.14
N ASN A 162 -1.70 12.60 10.70
CA ASN A 162 -1.29 12.67 9.29
C ASN A 162 -2.03 11.69 8.37
N GLU A 163 -2.67 10.68 8.93
CA GLU A 163 -3.37 9.63 8.19
C GLU A 163 -4.88 9.89 8.13
N THR A 164 -5.51 10.06 9.28
CA THR A 164 -6.96 10.21 9.42
C THR A 164 -7.41 11.67 9.47
N GLY A 165 -6.48 12.61 9.68
CA GLY A 165 -6.81 14.01 9.90
C GLY A 165 -7.43 14.31 11.26
N VAL A 166 -7.59 13.31 12.14
CA VAL A 166 -8.20 13.50 13.46
C VAL A 166 -7.37 14.48 14.27
N LYS A 167 -7.99 15.58 14.73
CA LYS A 167 -7.41 16.58 15.62
C LYS A 167 -7.71 16.24 17.07
N GLN A 168 -6.71 16.33 17.93
CA GLN A 168 -6.91 16.19 19.38
C GLN A 168 -7.42 17.51 19.96
N ASP A 169 -8.23 17.44 21.03
CA ASP A 169 -8.64 18.63 21.77
C ASP A 169 -7.51 19.07 22.72
N LEU A 170 -6.65 19.96 22.22
CA LEU A 170 -5.51 20.47 23.00
C LEU A 170 -5.94 21.23 24.26
N ALA A 171 -7.13 21.84 24.28
CA ALA A 171 -7.61 22.57 25.46
C ALA A 171 -8.09 21.59 26.55
N ALA A 172 -8.82 20.53 26.16
CA ALA A 172 -9.19 19.46 27.08
C ALA A 172 -7.96 18.72 27.61
N LEU A 173 -6.99 18.42 26.74
CA LEU A 173 -5.72 17.80 27.14
C LEU A 173 -4.91 18.68 28.09
N GLU A 174 -4.81 19.99 27.85
CA GLU A 174 -4.17 20.94 28.77
C GLU A 174 -4.78 20.85 30.18
N GLN A 175 -6.11 20.97 30.27
CA GLN A 175 -6.83 20.92 31.54
C GLN A 175 -6.62 19.59 32.26
N LEU A 176 -6.73 18.48 31.53
CA LEU A 176 -6.53 17.14 32.07
C LEU A 176 -5.09 16.93 32.56
N ILE A 177 -4.11 17.24 31.72
CA ILE A 177 -2.69 17.04 32.01
C ILE A 177 -2.29 17.83 33.25
N ARG A 178 -2.68 19.11 33.31
CA ARG A 178 -2.31 19.98 34.45
C ARG A 178 -3.09 19.72 35.72
N ALA A 179 -4.32 19.19 35.63
CA ALA A 179 -5.05 18.73 36.81
C ALA A 179 -4.42 17.47 37.44
N VAL A 180 -3.85 16.56 36.65
CA VAL A 180 -3.36 15.26 37.13
C VAL A 180 -1.85 15.28 37.42
N ASN A 181 -1.05 15.85 36.53
CA ASN A 181 0.41 15.96 36.70
C ASN A 181 0.91 17.30 36.13
N PRO A 182 0.90 18.38 36.93
CA PRO A 182 1.36 19.70 36.46
C PRO A 182 2.86 19.74 36.11
N GLY A 183 3.65 18.76 36.58
CA GLY A 183 5.10 18.70 36.35
C GLY A 183 5.55 17.87 35.16
N VAL A 184 4.64 17.14 34.48
CA VAL A 184 4.98 16.31 33.31
C VAL A 184 5.38 17.18 32.13
N TYR A 185 6.39 16.74 31.38
CA TYR A 185 6.73 17.40 30.12
C TYR A 185 5.74 17.02 29.02
N TRP A 186 5.33 18.00 28.22
CA TRP A 186 4.37 17.79 27.13
C TRP A 186 4.95 18.17 25.77
N LEU A 187 5.17 17.15 24.93
CA LEU A 187 5.52 17.30 23.52
C LEU A 187 4.25 17.16 22.67
N VAL A 188 3.99 18.14 21.80
CA VAL A 188 2.89 18.07 20.82
C VAL A 188 3.42 18.11 19.40
N ASP A 189 3.32 17.01 18.65
CA ASP A 189 3.64 17.00 17.22
C ASP A 189 2.63 17.89 16.45
N CYS A 190 3.11 19.02 15.95
CA CYS A 190 2.31 20.02 15.23
C CYS A 190 2.53 20.00 13.71
N VAL A 191 3.13 18.93 13.16
CA VAL A 191 3.48 18.80 11.74
C VAL A 191 2.26 18.93 10.82
N GLN A 192 1.08 18.51 11.28
CA GLN A 192 -0.18 18.58 10.54
C GLN A 192 -1.12 19.69 11.03
N ALA A 193 -0.68 20.56 11.94
CA ALA A 193 -1.55 21.58 12.52
C ALA A 193 -1.49 22.91 11.75
N LEU A 194 -0.29 23.45 11.55
CA LEU A 194 -0.11 24.81 11.04
C LEU A 194 -0.73 24.94 9.64
N GLY A 195 -1.51 26.00 9.42
CA GLY A 195 -2.25 26.25 8.18
C GLY A 195 -3.47 25.33 7.93
N LYS A 196 -3.72 24.33 8.78
CA LYS A 196 -4.84 23.37 8.64
C LYS A 196 -5.87 23.47 9.76
N MET A 197 -5.45 23.94 10.92
CA MET A 197 -6.30 24.24 12.07
C MET A 197 -5.74 25.43 12.85
N ALA A 198 -6.59 26.08 13.65
CA ALA A 198 -6.15 27.11 14.57
C ALA A 198 -5.19 26.53 15.62
N LEU A 199 -4.12 27.27 15.91
CA LEU A 199 -3.16 26.93 16.95
C LEU A 199 -2.90 28.17 17.80
N ASN A 200 -3.00 28.02 19.12
CA ASN A 200 -2.64 29.07 20.05
C ASN A 200 -1.85 28.45 21.21
N ILE A 201 -0.54 28.33 21.02
CA ILE A 201 0.34 27.68 21.99
C ILE A 201 0.34 28.43 23.32
N SER A 202 0.15 29.76 23.33
CA SER A 202 0.14 30.54 24.59
C SER A 202 -1.00 30.21 25.54
N GLN A 203 -2.07 29.57 25.06
CA GLN A 203 -3.19 29.08 25.88
C GLN A 203 -2.94 27.68 26.46
N THR A 204 -1.77 27.11 26.17
CA THR A 204 -1.37 25.79 26.62
C THR A 204 -0.02 25.87 27.32
N SER A 205 0.34 24.78 27.96
CA SER A 205 1.61 24.57 28.63
C SER A 205 2.51 23.60 27.86
N ILE A 206 2.26 23.44 26.55
CA ILE A 206 3.07 22.60 25.65
C ILE A 206 4.53 23.04 25.77
N ASP A 207 5.39 22.11 26.17
CA ASP A 207 6.82 22.38 26.36
C ASP A 207 7.56 22.39 25.02
N TYR A 208 7.17 21.52 24.11
CA TYR A 208 7.81 21.34 22.82
C TYR A 208 6.77 21.17 21.71
N ALA A 209 6.93 21.90 20.61
CA ALA A 209 6.09 21.74 19.43
C ALA A 209 6.94 21.77 18.15
N PRO A 210 7.23 20.61 17.53
CA PRO A 210 7.92 20.53 16.25
C PRO A 210 6.99 20.78 15.07
N PHE A 211 7.55 21.42 14.03
CA PHE A 211 6.89 21.75 12.77
C PHE A 211 7.80 21.40 11.59
N SER A 212 7.22 21.20 10.40
CA SER A 212 7.95 20.81 9.19
C SER A 212 7.57 21.68 7.99
N GLY A 213 8.57 22.25 7.31
CA GLY A 213 8.35 23.16 6.18
C GLY A 213 7.68 22.49 4.97
N HIS A 214 8.06 21.25 4.64
CA HIS A 214 7.53 20.54 3.47
C HIS A 214 6.06 20.06 3.60
N LYS A 215 5.43 20.31 4.76
CA LYS A 215 3.98 20.16 4.96
C LYS A 215 3.21 21.48 4.79
N LEU A 216 3.96 22.59 4.65
CA LEU A 216 3.48 23.97 4.55
C LEU A 216 3.96 24.64 3.26
N TYR A 217 4.24 23.86 2.21
CA TYR A 217 4.69 24.35 0.91
C TYR A 217 6.06 25.06 0.91
N ALA A 218 6.90 24.78 1.91
CA ALA A 218 8.33 25.12 1.88
C ALA A 218 9.16 23.91 1.40
N PRO A 219 10.45 24.10 1.03
CA PRO A 219 11.33 23.01 0.65
C PRO A 219 11.46 21.92 1.74
N LYS A 220 11.84 20.72 1.31
CA LYS A 220 12.30 19.65 2.23
C LYS A 220 13.63 20.07 2.87
N GLY A 221 13.92 19.56 4.07
CA GLY A 221 15.16 19.86 4.79
C GLY A 221 15.14 21.14 5.62
N ILE A 222 13.96 21.68 5.92
CA ILE A 222 13.78 22.78 6.87
C ILE A 222 12.51 22.57 7.71
N GLY A 223 12.60 22.89 8.99
CA GLY A 223 11.50 22.92 9.95
C GLY A 223 11.86 23.85 11.11
N PHE A 224 11.03 23.84 12.15
CA PHE A 224 11.35 24.53 13.39
C PHE A 224 10.76 23.81 14.59
N LEU A 225 11.36 24.03 15.75
CA LEU A 225 10.91 23.56 17.05
C LEU A 225 10.59 24.78 17.92
N TYR A 226 9.38 24.83 18.45
CA TYR A 226 9.06 25.72 19.57
C TYR A 226 9.48 25.04 20.88
N VAL A 227 10.17 25.79 21.73
CA VAL A 227 10.52 25.40 23.10
C VAL A 227 9.96 26.43 24.06
N ARG A 228 9.09 26.01 24.96
CA ARG A 228 8.47 26.91 25.94
C ARG A 228 9.53 27.53 26.83
N LYS A 229 9.34 28.81 27.16
CA LYS A 229 10.22 29.51 28.10
C LYS A 229 10.27 28.74 29.44
N GLY A 230 11.47 28.35 29.85
CA GLY A 230 11.71 27.60 31.08
C GLY A 230 11.53 26.08 30.97
N ALA A 231 11.12 25.55 29.82
CA ALA A 231 11.27 24.12 29.55
C ALA A 231 12.76 23.78 29.44
N PRO A 232 13.21 22.61 29.93
CA PRO A 232 14.60 22.19 29.78
C PRO A 232 14.92 21.98 28.30
N TYR A 233 16.15 22.26 27.90
CA TYR A 233 16.56 22.03 26.53
C TYR A 233 18.04 21.66 26.47
N GLN A 234 18.32 20.53 25.82
CA GLN A 234 19.67 20.05 25.55
C GLN A 234 19.90 20.02 24.03
N PRO A 235 20.91 20.76 23.51
CA PRO A 235 21.28 20.68 22.11
C PRO A 235 21.72 19.26 21.72
N VAL A 236 21.06 18.66 20.73
CA VAL A 236 21.48 17.37 20.12
C VAL A 236 22.64 17.61 19.14
N ILE A 237 22.61 18.72 18.41
CA ILE A 237 23.69 19.15 17.51
C ILE A 237 24.49 20.26 18.21
N ALA A 238 25.63 19.89 18.79
CA ALA A 238 26.57 20.80 19.45
C ALA A 238 27.66 21.32 18.49
N GLY A 239 28.24 22.48 18.79
CA GLY A 239 29.22 23.13 17.90
C GLY A 239 29.31 24.65 18.07
N GLY A 240 29.40 25.36 16.93
CA GLY A 240 29.83 26.76 16.83
C GLY A 240 28.88 27.85 17.34
N GLY A 241 27.88 27.52 18.16
CA GLY A 241 27.03 28.52 18.82
C GLY A 241 25.91 29.12 17.97
N GLN A 242 25.64 28.60 16.76
CA GLN A 242 24.46 29.01 15.98
C GLN A 242 23.15 28.72 16.74
N GLU A 243 22.08 29.43 16.36
CA GLU A 243 20.79 29.39 17.09
C GLU A 243 20.97 29.59 18.60
N SER A 244 21.83 30.55 18.99
CA SER A 244 22.19 30.84 20.39
C SER A 244 22.81 29.65 21.14
N GLY A 245 23.48 28.74 20.43
CA GLY A 245 24.05 27.51 20.97
C GLY A 245 23.03 26.37 21.12
N LEU A 246 21.75 26.61 20.82
CA LEU A 246 20.67 25.65 20.98
C LEU A 246 20.59 24.64 19.82
N ARG A 247 21.17 24.99 18.66
CA ARG A 247 21.28 24.10 17.50
C ARG A 247 22.42 24.57 16.59
N SER A 248 23.56 23.88 16.65
CA SER A 248 24.75 24.29 15.90
C SER A 248 24.71 23.96 14.41
N GLY A 249 25.63 24.57 13.66
CA GLY A 249 25.74 24.47 12.21
C GLY A 249 25.18 25.71 11.52
N THR A 250 25.91 26.22 10.52
CA THR A 250 25.50 27.40 9.75
C THR A 250 24.05 27.28 9.29
N GLU A 251 23.27 28.34 9.51
CA GLU A 251 21.83 28.34 9.30
C GLU A 251 21.49 28.11 7.81
N ASN A 252 20.48 27.26 7.55
CA ASN A 252 19.97 27.02 6.20
C ASN A 252 19.13 28.22 5.74
N LEU A 253 19.81 29.32 5.43
CA LEU A 253 19.17 30.60 5.10
C LEU A 253 18.22 30.52 3.90
N PRO A 254 18.50 29.76 2.82
CA PRO A 254 17.53 29.55 1.75
C PRO A 254 16.25 28.87 2.22
N GLY A 255 16.36 27.86 3.08
CA GLY A 255 15.19 27.19 3.68
C GLY A 255 14.41 28.12 4.61
N ILE A 256 15.09 28.96 5.38
CA ILE A 256 14.49 29.92 6.31
C ILE A 256 13.75 31.03 5.54
N ALA A 257 14.35 31.57 4.47
CA ALA A 257 13.67 32.55 3.62
C ALA A 257 12.44 31.96 2.89
N ALA A 258 12.50 30.68 2.52
CA ALA A 258 11.33 29.98 2.00
C ALA A 258 10.21 29.86 3.05
N LEU A 259 10.56 29.52 4.30
CA LEU A 259 9.61 29.56 5.41
C LEU A 259 9.06 30.96 5.63
N HIS A 260 9.89 32.02 5.55
CA HIS A 260 9.45 33.40 5.65
C HIS A 260 8.32 33.69 4.66
N ALA A 261 8.54 33.39 3.38
CA ALA A 261 7.54 33.62 2.33
C ALA A 261 6.23 32.86 2.60
N VAL A 262 6.31 31.60 3.02
CA VAL A 262 5.14 30.80 3.43
C VAL A 262 4.42 31.45 4.61
N PHE A 263 5.16 31.89 5.64
CA PHE A 263 4.59 32.50 6.83
C PHE A 263 3.96 33.85 6.54
N THR A 264 4.55 34.65 5.65
CA THR A 264 3.94 35.88 5.16
C THR A 264 2.61 35.60 4.47
N GLU A 265 2.53 34.57 3.61
CA GLU A 265 1.27 34.18 3.00
C GLU A 265 0.24 33.73 4.04
N LEU A 266 0.62 32.91 5.04
CA LEU A 266 -0.27 32.49 6.13
C LEU A 266 -0.77 33.66 7.00
N ALA A 267 0.04 34.72 7.15
CA ALA A 267 -0.30 35.89 7.98
C ALA A 267 -1.23 36.90 7.27
N LYS A 268 -1.43 36.77 5.95
CA LYS A 268 -2.30 37.70 5.19
C LYS A 268 -3.78 37.50 5.53
N ALA A 269 -4.48 38.60 5.77
CA ALA A 269 -5.94 38.59 5.95
C ALA A 269 -6.72 38.45 4.63
N SER A 270 -6.13 38.84 3.50
CA SER A 270 -6.73 38.74 2.16
C SER A 270 -5.65 38.59 1.09
N GLY A 271 -5.99 38.00 -0.05
CA GLY A 271 -5.04 37.77 -1.15
C GLY A 271 -3.89 36.81 -0.80
N SER A 272 -4.11 35.94 0.19
CA SER A 272 -3.20 34.84 0.52
C SER A 272 -3.25 33.76 -0.55
N ALA A 273 -2.13 33.06 -0.75
CA ALA A 273 -2.13 31.78 -1.47
C ALA A 273 -2.94 30.69 -0.72
N PHE A 274 -3.15 30.85 0.58
CA PHE A 274 -3.91 29.92 1.41
C PHE A 274 -5.37 30.37 1.53
N VAL A 275 -6.30 29.42 1.42
CA VAL A 275 -7.73 29.68 1.58
C VAL A 275 -8.20 29.43 3.02
N ALA A 276 -9.24 30.14 3.43
CA ALA A 276 -9.79 30.06 4.77
C ALA A 276 -10.46 28.70 5.06
N GLU A 277 -10.51 28.31 6.33
CA GLU A 277 -11.05 27.02 6.79
C GLU A 277 -12.46 26.69 6.23
N PRO A 278 -13.46 27.60 6.20
CA PRO A 278 -14.78 27.27 5.63
C PRO A 278 -14.73 26.85 4.16
N VAL A 279 -13.80 27.41 3.38
CA VAL A 279 -13.61 27.04 1.97
C VAL A 279 -12.98 25.65 1.87
N LEU A 280 -12.05 25.30 2.76
CA LEU A 280 -11.47 23.96 2.81
C LEU A 280 -12.52 22.89 3.12
N TRP A 281 -13.46 23.17 4.04
CA TRP A 281 -14.59 22.28 4.29
C TRP A 281 -15.45 22.09 3.04
N HIS A 282 -15.70 23.16 2.29
CA HIS A 282 -16.44 23.07 1.03
C HIS A 282 -15.71 22.22 -0.03
N TYR A 283 -14.39 22.36 -0.17
CA TYR A 283 -13.61 21.49 -1.05
C TYR A 283 -13.64 20.03 -0.61
N ARG A 284 -13.57 19.78 0.71
CA ARG A 284 -13.68 18.43 1.27
C ARG A 284 -15.00 17.78 0.89
N GLU A 285 -16.11 18.50 1.03
CA GLU A 285 -17.44 18.02 0.65
C GLU A 285 -17.55 17.73 -0.84
N GLN A 286 -17.03 18.61 -1.70
CA GLN A 286 -17.01 18.39 -3.15
C GLN A 286 -16.25 17.11 -3.53
N LEU A 287 -15.08 16.90 -2.94
CA LEU A 287 -14.27 15.70 -3.15
C LEU A 287 -14.96 14.44 -2.62
N ILE A 288 -15.57 14.49 -1.42
CA ILE A 288 -16.35 13.36 -0.88
C ILE A 288 -17.52 13.02 -1.78
N ASN A 289 -18.25 14.02 -2.29
CA ASN A 289 -19.36 13.80 -3.20
C ASN A 289 -18.90 13.18 -4.52
N ALA A 290 -17.75 13.61 -5.06
CA ALA A 290 -17.15 12.97 -6.22
C ALA A 290 -16.75 11.51 -5.93
N LEU A 291 -16.12 11.24 -4.77
CA LEU A 291 -15.75 9.89 -4.36
C LEU A 291 -16.97 8.98 -4.19
N LYS A 292 -18.05 9.45 -3.54
CA LYS A 292 -19.29 8.68 -3.35
C LYS A 292 -20.01 8.36 -4.66
N GLN A 293 -19.84 9.18 -5.70
CA GLN A 293 -20.36 8.86 -7.04
C GLN A 293 -19.59 7.72 -7.73
N VAL A 294 -18.33 7.49 -7.34
CA VAL A 294 -17.50 6.39 -7.87
C VAL A 294 -17.62 5.16 -6.98
N PHE A 295 -17.63 5.35 -5.65
CA PHE A 295 -17.70 4.31 -4.64
C PHE A 295 -18.88 4.55 -3.68
N PRO A 296 -20.13 4.27 -4.07
CA PRO A 296 -21.29 4.50 -3.21
C PRO A 296 -21.22 3.84 -1.83
N ALA A 297 -20.59 2.66 -1.74
CA ALA A 297 -20.41 1.90 -0.51
C ALA A 297 -19.20 2.34 0.34
N MET A 298 -18.48 3.41 -0.03
CA MET A 298 -17.32 3.87 0.72
C MET A 298 -17.69 4.28 2.16
N LEU A 299 -16.81 3.96 3.11
CA LEU A 299 -16.94 4.39 4.50
C LEU A 299 -15.78 5.31 4.88
N LEU A 300 -16.09 6.46 5.47
CA LEU A 300 -15.09 7.35 6.06
C LEU A 300 -14.56 6.75 7.35
N ASN A 301 -13.24 6.61 7.45
CA ASN A 301 -12.53 6.09 8.62
C ASN A 301 -12.45 7.13 9.75
N SER A 302 -12.61 8.40 9.40
CA SER A 302 -12.69 9.54 10.30
C SER A 302 -13.50 10.65 9.63
N ASP A 303 -14.26 11.42 10.41
CA ASP A 303 -15.09 12.49 9.87
C ASP A 303 -15.30 13.64 10.86
N ALA A 304 -15.99 14.69 10.40
CA ALA A 304 -16.41 15.81 11.23
C ALA A 304 -17.18 15.34 12.48
N PRO A 305 -17.06 16.05 13.62
CA PRO A 305 -16.31 17.30 13.81
C PRO A 305 -14.82 17.11 14.16
N TYR A 306 -14.32 15.87 14.18
CA TYR A 306 -13.04 15.53 14.79
C TYR A 306 -11.83 15.64 13.85
N VAL A 307 -12.01 16.04 12.60
CA VAL A 307 -10.93 16.08 11.60
C VAL A 307 -10.55 17.50 11.16
N VAL A 308 -9.34 17.65 10.63
CA VAL A 308 -8.96 18.81 9.80
C VAL A 308 -9.63 18.70 8.42
N PRO A 309 -10.00 19.82 7.78
CA PRO A 309 -10.75 19.81 6.53
C PRO A 309 -9.96 19.21 5.36
N THR A 310 -8.63 19.26 5.40
CA THR A 310 -7.77 18.90 4.27
C THR A 310 -7.53 17.40 4.11
N THR A 311 -8.12 16.56 4.96
CA THR A 311 -7.89 15.10 4.97
C THR A 311 -9.20 14.34 4.83
N ILE A 312 -9.20 13.37 3.92
CA ILE A 312 -10.26 12.38 3.73
C ILE A 312 -9.58 11.01 3.83
N ASN A 313 -9.99 10.22 4.82
CA ASN A 313 -9.54 8.85 4.98
C ASN A 313 -10.75 7.92 4.84
N PHE A 314 -10.71 7.00 3.89
CA PHE A 314 -11.83 6.12 3.58
C PHE A 314 -11.39 4.73 3.18
N SER A 315 -12.31 3.78 3.28
CA SER A 315 -12.14 2.42 2.76
C SER A 315 -13.39 2.02 1.97
N VAL A 316 -13.22 1.18 0.96
CA VAL A 316 -14.33 0.65 0.15
C VAL A 316 -14.44 -0.85 0.42
N PRO A 317 -15.61 -1.38 0.82
CA PRO A 317 -15.80 -2.81 1.03
C PRO A 317 -15.35 -3.62 -0.21
N GLY A 318 -14.56 -4.67 0.01
CA GLY A 318 -14.05 -5.54 -1.06
C GLY A 318 -12.81 -5.03 -1.79
N PHE A 319 -12.27 -3.87 -1.41
CA PHE A 319 -11.04 -3.30 -1.97
C PHE A 319 -9.88 -3.32 -1.01
N TYR A 320 -8.71 -3.69 -1.53
CA TYR A 320 -7.45 -3.34 -0.90
C TYR A 320 -7.03 -1.93 -1.29
N SER A 321 -6.22 -1.29 -0.42
CA SER A 321 -5.68 0.03 -0.70
C SER A 321 -4.90 0.08 -2.02
N LYS A 322 -4.21 -1.02 -2.36
CA LYS A 322 -3.46 -1.15 -3.62
C LYS A 322 -4.36 -0.99 -4.85
N ASP A 323 -5.53 -1.62 -4.86
CA ASP A 323 -6.44 -1.60 -6.02
C ASP A 323 -6.91 -0.17 -6.32
N ILE A 324 -7.33 0.56 -5.28
CA ILE A 324 -7.77 1.96 -5.44
C ILE A 324 -6.59 2.87 -5.78
N MET A 325 -5.42 2.68 -5.16
CA MET A 325 -4.22 3.47 -5.48
C MET A 325 -3.79 3.29 -6.94
N ASP A 326 -3.79 2.06 -7.46
CA ASP A 326 -3.39 1.77 -8.84
C ASP A 326 -4.41 2.36 -9.84
N LEU A 327 -5.71 2.28 -9.54
CA LEU A 327 -6.78 2.96 -10.31
C LEU A 327 -6.60 4.49 -10.37
N PHE A 328 -6.40 5.13 -9.21
CA PHE A 328 -6.22 6.58 -9.13
C PHE A 328 -4.95 7.02 -9.86
N ASP A 329 -3.86 6.27 -9.70
CA ASP A 329 -2.58 6.59 -10.34
C ASP A 329 -2.65 6.52 -11.87
N ALA A 330 -3.33 5.50 -12.39
CA ALA A 330 -3.59 5.35 -13.82
C ALA A 330 -4.46 6.49 -14.38
N ALA A 331 -5.33 7.08 -13.55
CA ALA A 331 -6.10 8.27 -13.88
C ALA A 331 -5.32 9.59 -13.72
N GLY A 332 -4.06 9.54 -13.27
CA GLY A 332 -3.23 10.72 -13.00
C GLY A 332 -3.52 11.40 -11.66
N ILE A 333 -4.19 10.71 -10.73
CA ILE A 333 -4.54 11.19 -9.39
C ILE A 333 -3.60 10.53 -8.37
N ARG A 334 -2.85 11.34 -7.61
CA ARG A 334 -1.93 10.86 -6.57
C ARG A 334 -2.61 10.89 -5.21
N VAL A 335 -2.74 9.71 -4.60
CA VAL A 335 -3.23 9.49 -3.23
C VAL A 335 -2.27 8.54 -2.50
N SER A 336 -2.43 8.36 -1.20
CA SER A 336 -1.62 7.45 -0.40
C SER A 336 -2.48 6.39 0.28
N SER A 337 -1.88 5.26 0.63
CA SER A 337 -2.44 4.34 1.62
C SER A 337 -2.20 4.88 3.03
N GLY A 338 -2.94 4.33 3.99
CA GLY A 338 -2.75 4.59 5.40
C GLY A 338 -1.37 4.17 5.94
N SER A 339 -0.85 3.03 5.47
CA SER A 339 0.44 2.49 5.87
C SER A 339 1.48 2.57 4.76
N ALA A 340 2.24 3.65 4.74
CA ALA A 340 3.54 3.65 4.10
C ALA A 340 4.54 2.96 5.05
N CYS A 341 4.99 1.77 4.65
CA CYS A 341 6.17 1.04 5.14
C CYS A 341 5.99 0.04 6.30
N SER A 342 6.41 -1.20 5.98
CA SER A 342 7.13 -2.19 6.79
C SER A 342 6.41 -3.44 7.33
N SER A 343 5.15 -3.71 7.03
CA SER A 343 4.50 -4.99 7.40
C SER A 343 4.27 -5.92 6.19
N LYS A 344 4.31 -7.23 6.43
CA LYS A 344 4.12 -8.30 5.42
C LYS A 344 2.74 -8.26 4.75
N VAL A 345 1.72 -7.74 5.45
CA VAL A 345 0.43 -7.30 4.90
C VAL A 345 0.29 -5.81 5.22
N PRO A 346 0.13 -4.90 4.24
CA PRO A 346 0.00 -3.48 4.51
C PRO A 346 -1.36 -3.20 5.19
N SER A 347 -1.36 -3.04 6.52
CA SER A 347 -2.49 -2.55 7.31
C SER A 347 -2.14 -1.20 7.95
N SER A 348 -3.13 -0.34 8.16
CA SER A 348 -2.95 0.88 8.93
C SER A 348 -2.90 0.60 10.43
N PHE A 349 -1.74 0.80 11.04
CA PHE A 349 -1.61 0.72 12.50
C PHE A 349 -2.46 1.78 13.23
N VAL A 350 -2.77 2.92 12.57
CA VAL A 350 -3.63 3.97 13.11
C VAL A 350 -5.07 3.48 13.19
N LEU A 351 -5.59 2.89 12.10
CA LEU A 351 -6.94 2.35 12.09
C LEU A 351 -7.08 1.09 12.97
N ASP A 352 -6.02 0.29 13.07
CA ASP A 352 -5.93 -0.83 14.01
C ASP A 352 -6.00 -0.31 15.46
N ALA A 353 -5.28 0.77 15.79
CA ALA A 353 -5.36 1.42 17.10
C ALA A 353 -6.74 2.02 17.40
N MET A 354 -7.48 2.45 16.36
CA MET A 354 -8.87 2.91 16.47
C MET A 354 -9.87 1.75 16.66
N GLY A 355 -9.45 0.49 16.59
CA GLY A 355 -10.35 -0.65 16.67
C GLY A 355 -11.34 -0.70 15.49
N LEU A 356 -10.90 -0.28 14.31
CA LEU A 356 -11.66 -0.48 13.08
C LEU A 356 -11.48 -1.90 12.56
N GLU A 357 -12.41 -2.32 11.70
CA GLU A 357 -12.40 -3.64 11.11
C GLU A 357 -11.17 -3.84 10.21
N SER A 358 -10.56 -5.03 10.22
CA SER A 358 -9.31 -5.34 9.51
C SER A 358 -9.36 -4.98 8.01
N TRP A 359 -10.50 -5.20 7.35
CA TRP A 359 -10.68 -4.83 5.94
C TRP A 359 -10.56 -3.32 5.71
N ARG A 360 -10.93 -2.48 6.68
CA ARG A 360 -10.77 -1.02 6.60
C ARG A 360 -9.32 -0.64 6.72
N SER A 361 -8.59 -1.24 7.66
CA SER A 361 -7.15 -1.03 7.84
C SER A 361 -6.33 -1.44 6.61
N GLN A 362 -6.71 -2.53 5.94
CA GLN A 362 -6.06 -3.02 4.71
C GLN A 362 -6.50 -2.21 3.46
N GLY A 363 -7.74 -1.73 3.45
CA GLY A 363 -8.38 -0.96 2.38
C GLY A 363 -8.22 0.56 2.48
N ALA A 364 -7.48 1.08 3.45
CA ALA A 364 -7.45 2.51 3.77
C ALA A 364 -6.78 3.35 2.68
N ILE A 365 -7.51 4.34 2.19
CA ILE A 365 -7.04 5.39 1.28
C ILE A 365 -7.07 6.73 1.98
N ARG A 366 -5.92 7.41 1.96
CA ARG A 366 -5.79 8.81 2.35
C ARG A 366 -5.74 9.68 1.10
N LEU A 367 -6.77 10.50 0.94
CA LEU A 367 -6.80 11.63 0.03
C LEU A 367 -6.60 12.90 0.86
N SER A 368 -5.55 13.65 0.56
CA SER A 368 -5.22 14.88 1.28
C SER A 368 -4.88 16.01 0.31
N PHE A 369 -5.67 17.08 0.37
CA PHE A 369 -5.32 18.34 -0.27
C PHE A 369 -4.64 19.24 0.76
N GLY A 370 -4.30 20.46 0.39
CA GLY A 370 -3.68 21.39 1.32
C GLY A 370 -4.29 22.78 1.22
N PRO A 371 -3.97 23.66 2.17
CA PRO A 371 -4.63 24.95 2.30
C PRO A 371 -4.40 25.90 1.11
N ALA A 372 -3.43 25.62 0.23
CA ALA A 372 -3.20 26.42 -0.98
C ALA A 372 -3.97 25.91 -2.22
N MET A 373 -4.87 24.94 -2.07
CA MET A 373 -5.70 24.45 -3.18
C MET A 373 -6.64 25.54 -3.67
N THR A 374 -6.78 25.65 -4.98
CA THR A 374 -7.73 26.56 -5.64
C THR A 374 -9.04 25.84 -6.01
N GLN A 375 -10.14 26.59 -6.16
CA GLN A 375 -11.43 26.02 -6.61
C GLN A 375 -11.27 25.32 -7.97
N ALA A 376 -10.50 25.90 -8.89
CA ALA A 376 -10.24 25.30 -10.19
C ALA A 376 -9.47 23.97 -10.09
N GLU A 377 -8.54 23.82 -9.13
CA GLU A 377 -7.90 22.54 -8.85
C GLU A 377 -8.88 21.54 -8.23
N CYS A 378 -9.76 21.99 -7.32
CA CYS A 378 -10.79 21.16 -6.72
C CYS A 378 -11.78 20.63 -7.77
N ASP A 379 -12.22 21.49 -8.69
CA ASP A 379 -13.11 21.14 -9.80
C ASP A 379 -12.45 20.11 -10.73
N ARG A 380 -11.17 20.31 -11.08
CA ARG A 380 -10.41 19.35 -11.88
C ARG A 380 -10.26 18.02 -11.17
N ALA A 381 -9.95 18.01 -9.88
CA ALA A 381 -9.87 16.81 -9.06
C ALA A 381 -11.22 16.07 -9.03
N CYS A 382 -12.32 16.78 -8.77
CA CYS A 382 -13.66 16.20 -8.78
C CYS A 382 -14.04 15.63 -10.15
N ALA A 383 -13.75 16.35 -11.24
CA ALA A 383 -14.03 15.88 -12.59
C ALA A 383 -13.24 14.60 -12.94
N ALA A 384 -11.95 14.55 -12.58
CA ALA A 384 -11.13 13.37 -12.81
C ALA A 384 -11.58 12.17 -11.97
N ILE A 385 -11.95 12.39 -10.71
CA ILE A 385 -12.54 11.35 -9.86
C ILE A 385 -13.83 10.83 -10.50
N ARG A 386 -14.79 11.70 -10.87
CA ARG A 386 -16.06 11.28 -11.49
C ARG A 386 -15.87 10.53 -12.82
N ALA A 387 -14.82 10.84 -13.58
CA ALA A 387 -14.52 10.12 -14.81
C ALA A 387 -14.21 8.63 -14.56
N LEU A 388 -13.75 8.28 -13.34
CA LEU A 388 -13.53 6.90 -12.93
C LEU A 388 -14.82 6.10 -12.74
N SER A 389 -16.00 6.71 -12.58
CA SER A 389 -17.25 5.96 -12.44
C SER A 389 -17.47 5.01 -13.61
N LYS A 390 -17.13 5.43 -14.84
CA LYS A 390 -17.21 4.56 -16.02
C LYS A 390 -16.29 3.35 -15.90
N VAL A 391 -15.05 3.56 -15.46
CA VAL A 391 -14.04 2.50 -15.29
C VAL A 391 -14.47 1.53 -14.18
N VAL A 392 -14.92 2.07 -13.04
CA VAL A 392 -15.36 1.27 -11.90
C VAL A 392 -16.60 0.44 -12.23
N CYS A 393 -17.57 1.01 -12.95
CA CYS A 393 -18.73 0.27 -13.44
C CYS A 393 -18.35 -0.78 -14.49
N GLN A 394 -17.54 -0.41 -15.49
CA GLN A 394 -17.13 -1.31 -16.60
C GLN A 394 -16.33 -2.52 -16.13
N HIS A 395 -15.52 -2.37 -15.08
CA HIS A 395 -14.68 -3.45 -14.53
C HIS A 395 -15.27 -4.09 -13.27
N CYS A 396 -16.55 -3.84 -12.99
CA CYS A 396 -17.31 -4.40 -11.86
C CYS A 396 -16.58 -4.26 -10.53
N LEU A 397 -15.89 -3.13 -10.37
CA LEU A 397 -15.17 -2.80 -9.15
C LEU A 397 -16.20 -2.53 -8.03
N VAL A 398 -17.31 -1.85 -8.33
CA VAL A 398 -18.39 -1.62 -7.33
C VAL A 398 -19.72 -2.17 -7.84
N LEU A 399 -20.45 -2.89 -6.98
CA LEU A 399 -21.84 -3.23 -7.22
C LEU A 399 -22.66 -1.93 -7.26
N THR A 400 -23.23 -1.62 -8.41
CA THR A 400 -24.23 -0.56 -8.53
C THR A 400 -25.48 -1.19 -9.11
N ASP A 401 -26.66 -0.70 -8.74
CA ASP A 401 -27.96 -1.15 -9.27
C ASP A 401 -28.13 -0.87 -10.79
N ALA A 402 -27.06 -0.44 -11.47
CA ALA A 402 -27.04 -0.10 -12.87
C ALA A 402 -26.73 -1.33 -13.74
N THR A 403 -27.37 -1.34 -14.91
CA THR A 403 -27.38 -2.37 -15.94
C THR A 403 -26.00 -3.04 -16.17
N PRO A 404 -25.93 -4.39 -16.31
CA PRO A 404 -24.67 -5.10 -16.56
C PRO A 404 -23.99 -4.52 -17.79
N THR A 405 -22.84 -3.85 -17.58
CA THR A 405 -22.12 -3.18 -18.66
C THR A 405 -21.23 -4.19 -19.37
N LEU A 406 -21.38 -4.26 -20.69
CA LEU A 406 -20.72 -5.22 -21.57
C LEU A 406 -19.21 -4.95 -21.71
N GLU A 407 -18.45 -6.02 -21.45
CA GLU A 407 -17.19 -6.51 -22.06
C GLU A 407 -15.95 -5.63 -22.22
N LEU A 408 -14.82 -6.15 -21.69
CA LEU A 408 -13.54 -6.26 -22.45
C LEU A 408 -12.52 -7.26 -21.83
N HIS A 409 -12.59 -7.59 -20.53
CA HIS A 409 -11.59 -8.50 -19.91
C HIS A 409 -12.18 -9.73 -19.18
N ALA A 410 -13.49 -9.90 -19.26
CA ALA A 410 -14.35 -10.87 -18.59
C ALA A 410 -14.45 -12.26 -19.27
N GLN A 411 -13.37 -12.74 -19.88
CA GLN A 411 -13.42 -13.96 -20.69
C GLN A 411 -12.16 -14.80 -20.49
N GLY A 412 -12.29 -16.12 -20.47
CA GLY A 412 -11.21 -17.05 -20.22
C GLY A 412 -10.79 -17.12 -18.75
N LEU A 413 -9.52 -17.46 -18.52
CA LEU A 413 -8.99 -17.70 -17.19
C LEU A 413 -8.49 -16.41 -16.52
N VAL A 414 -8.88 -16.21 -15.28
CA VAL A 414 -8.36 -15.14 -14.40
C VAL A 414 -7.82 -15.79 -13.12
N GLN A 415 -6.56 -15.51 -12.80
CA GLN A 415 -5.92 -15.89 -11.54
C GLN A 415 -5.93 -14.69 -10.59
N LEU A 416 -6.64 -14.84 -9.48
CA LEU A 416 -6.68 -13.88 -8.38
C LEU A 416 -5.85 -14.42 -7.22
N LYS A 417 -5.15 -13.54 -6.50
CA LYS A 417 -4.24 -13.95 -5.43
C LYS A 417 -4.44 -13.12 -4.18
N HIS A 418 -4.33 -13.77 -3.03
CA HIS A 418 -4.23 -13.15 -1.72
C HIS A 418 -3.05 -13.79 -0.99
N ASP A 419 -1.99 -13.02 -0.74
CA ASP A 419 -0.69 -13.53 -0.30
C ASP A 419 -0.16 -14.64 -1.23
N ALA A 420 -0.07 -15.87 -0.72
CA ALA A 420 0.31 -17.06 -1.47
C ALA A 420 -0.90 -17.84 -2.00
N LEU A 421 -2.11 -17.53 -1.57
CA LEU A 421 -3.31 -18.26 -1.95
C LEU A 421 -3.78 -17.82 -3.34
N CYS A 422 -4.16 -18.77 -4.18
CA CYS A 422 -4.64 -18.55 -5.54
C CYS A 422 -6.11 -18.98 -5.66
N SER A 423 -6.93 -18.12 -6.25
CA SER A 423 -8.27 -18.46 -6.72
C SER A 423 -8.35 -18.25 -8.22
N TYR A 424 -9.05 -19.13 -8.91
CA TYR A 424 -9.22 -19.06 -10.35
C TYR A 424 -10.68 -18.81 -10.70
N LEU A 425 -10.91 -17.88 -11.62
CA LEU A 425 -12.21 -17.62 -12.22
C LEU A 425 -12.11 -17.91 -13.71
N LEU A 426 -12.80 -18.95 -14.18
CA LEU A 426 -12.81 -19.37 -15.57
C LEU A 426 -14.16 -19.02 -16.20
N ILE A 427 -14.15 -18.09 -17.15
CA ILE A 427 -15.37 -17.53 -17.74
C ILE A 427 -15.47 -17.97 -19.20
N CYS A 428 -16.53 -18.70 -19.55
CA CYS A 428 -16.83 -19.03 -20.94
C CYS A 428 -17.42 -17.79 -21.64
N PRO A 429 -16.76 -17.27 -22.70
CA PRO A 429 -17.26 -16.09 -23.42
C PRO A 429 -18.66 -16.33 -24.02
N ASP A 430 -18.86 -17.49 -24.67
CA ASP A 430 -20.08 -17.75 -25.45
C ASP A 430 -21.32 -17.98 -24.58
N THR A 431 -21.16 -18.64 -23.43
CA THR A 431 -22.28 -19.01 -22.55
C THR A 431 -22.46 -18.07 -21.37
N ARG A 432 -21.50 -17.16 -21.11
CA ARG A 432 -21.43 -16.32 -19.91
C ARG A 432 -21.53 -17.13 -18.61
N ARG A 433 -21.09 -18.39 -18.64
CA ARG A 433 -20.98 -19.27 -17.49
C ARG A 433 -19.58 -19.18 -16.90
N ALA A 434 -19.49 -19.19 -15.58
CA ALA A 434 -18.22 -19.11 -14.84
C ALA A 434 -18.03 -20.29 -13.90
N VAL A 435 -16.80 -20.79 -13.78
CA VAL A 435 -16.40 -21.73 -12.72
C VAL A 435 -15.40 -21.03 -11.81
N VAL A 436 -15.61 -21.11 -10.50
CA VAL A 436 -14.65 -20.66 -9.49
C VAL A 436 -13.91 -21.88 -8.95
N ILE A 437 -12.58 -21.83 -8.88
CA ILE A 437 -11.72 -22.92 -8.40
C ILE A 437 -10.82 -22.39 -7.29
N ASP A 438 -10.73 -23.13 -6.18
CA ASP A 438 -9.99 -22.79 -4.96
C ASP A 438 -10.33 -21.37 -4.44
N PRO A 439 -11.62 -21.05 -4.17
CA PRO A 439 -12.02 -19.72 -3.71
C PRO A 439 -11.47 -19.41 -2.31
N VAL A 440 -10.77 -18.29 -2.16
CA VAL A 440 -10.18 -17.86 -0.87
C VAL A 440 -10.99 -16.72 -0.25
N LEU A 441 -11.18 -16.77 1.07
CA LEU A 441 -12.13 -15.90 1.76
C LEU A 441 -11.87 -14.40 1.54
N PRO A 442 -10.61 -13.91 1.57
CA PRO A 442 -10.33 -12.49 1.32
C PRO A 442 -10.66 -12.01 -0.09
N LEU A 443 -10.83 -12.93 -1.06
CA LEU A 443 -11.20 -12.61 -2.46
C LEU A 443 -12.69 -12.84 -2.75
N ALA A 444 -13.46 -13.39 -1.82
CA ALA A 444 -14.86 -13.78 -2.04
C ALA A 444 -15.71 -12.64 -2.58
N LEU A 445 -15.66 -11.47 -1.94
CA LEU A 445 -16.44 -10.30 -2.37
C LEU A 445 -16.02 -9.80 -3.75
N ARG A 446 -14.71 -9.82 -4.05
CA ARG A 446 -14.20 -9.44 -5.38
C ARG A 446 -14.69 -10.40 -6.46
N ILE A 447 -14.64 -11.71 -6.20
CA ILE A 447 -15.15 -12.74 -7.12
C ILE A 447 -16.67 -12.56 -7.32
N ALA A 448 -17.42 -12.35 -6.24
CA ALA A 448 -18.85 -12.11 -6.30
C ALA A 448 -19.20 -10.87 -7.13
N ASN A 449 -18.48 -9.76 -6.93
CA ASN A 449 -18.66 -8.53 -7.70
C ASN A 449 -18.39 -8.74 -9.19
N ILE A 450 -17.35 -9.50 -9.56
CA ILE A 450 -17.07 -9.84 -10.96
C ILE A 450 -18.24 -10.63 -11.55
N ILE A 451 -18.71 -11.67 -10.87
CA ILE A 451 -19.80 -12.54 -11.33
C ILE A 451 -21.10 -11.76 -11.49
N GLN A 452 -21.53 -11.04 -10.45
CA GLN A 452 -22.78 -10.28 -10.44
C GLN A 452 -22.73 -9.09 -11.39
N GLY A 453 -21.66 -8.29 -11.34
CA GLY A 453 -21.52 -7.10 -12.18
C GLY A 453 -21.49 -7.41 -13.67
N GLN A 454 -21.01 -8.60 -14.04
CA GLN A 454 -21.00 -9.08 -15.42
C GLN A 454 -22.21 -9.97 -15.75
N GLY A 455 -23.16 -10.15 -14.84
CA GLY A 455 -24.32 -11.03 -15.05
C GLY A 455 -23.93 -12.45 -15.48
N LEU A 456 -22.87 -13.00 -14.89
CA LEU A 456 -22.41 -14.36 -15.15
C LEU A 456 -23.24 -15.37 -14.36
N SER A 457 -23.46 -16.54 -14.94
CA SER A 457 -24.06 -17.68 -14.23
C SER A 457 -22.98 -18.64 -13.74
N VAL A 458 -23.00 -19.02 -12.47
CA VAL A 458 -21.91 -19.81 -11.88
C VAL A 458 -22.11 -21.31 -12.09
N ALA A 459 -21.40 -21.89 -13.07
CA ALA A 459 -21.47 -23.32 -13.39
C ALA A 459 -20.98 -24.26 -12.28
N ALA A 460 -20.03 -23.84 -11.45
CA ALA A 460 -19.61 -24.55 -10.25
C ALA A 460 -18.69 -23.67 -9.39
N ILE A 461 -18.63 -23.97 -8.10
CA ILE A 461 -17.61 -23.46 -7.17
C ILE A 461 -16.92 -24.69 -6.59
N LEU A 462 -15.65 -24.87 -6.96
CA LEU A 462 -14.87 -26.07 -6.76
C LEU A 462 -13.65 -25.79 -5.88
N ASP A 463 -13.29 -26.75 -5.05
CA ASP A 463 -11.98 -26.83 -4.41
C ASP A 463 -11.20 -28.01 -5.02
N THR A 464 -9.89 -27.89 -5.15
CA THR A 464 -9.01 -28.98 -5.57
C THR A 464 -8.74 -29.96 -4.43
N HIS A 465 -8.80 -29.48 -3.18
CA HIS A 465 -8.62 -30.26 -1.96
C HIS A 465 -9.17 -29.50 -0.74
N ILE A 466 -9.29 -30.15 0.42
CA ILE A 466 -9.64 -29.45 1.66
C ILE A 466 -8.41 -28.74 2.21
N HIS A 467 -8.39 -27.42 2.10
CA HIS A 467 -7.34 -26.58 2.67
C HIS A 467 -7.28 -26.71 4.20
N ARG A 468 -6.09 -26.97 4.74
CA ARG A 468 -5.86 -27.16 6.19
C ARG A 468 -5.42 -25.89 6.90
N ASP A 469 -4.85 -24.96 6.15
CA ASP A 469 -4.26 -23.71 6.58
C ASP A 469 -5.24 -22.54 6.50
N HIS A 470 -6.30 -22.65 5.70
CA HIS A 470 -7.34 -21.64 5.56
C HIS A 470 -8.72 -22.25 5.26
N GLN A 471 -9.76 -21.46 5.46
CA GLN A 471 -11.13 -21.85 5.11
C GLN A 471 -11.43 -21.48 3.65
N SER A 472 -11.97 -22.43 2.88
CA SER A 472 -12.51 -22.16 1.54
C SER A 472 -13.67 -21.17 1.60
N ALA A 473 -13.70 -20.23 0.66
CA ALA A 473 -14.76 -19.24 0.53
C ALA A 473 -15.98 -19.74 -0.23
N ARG A 474 -16.04 -21.04 -0.54
CA ARG A 474 -17.16 -21.63 -1.29
C ARG A 474 -18.52 -21.31 -0.67
N GLN A 475 -18.65 -21.47 0.64
CA GLN A 475 -19.91 -21.17 1.34
C GLN A 475 -20.23 -19.66 1.33
N GLU A 476 -19.23 -18.81 1.52
CA GLU A 476 -19.38 -17.36 1.47
C GLU A 476 -19.86 -16.90 0.08
N LEU A 477 -19.27 -17.44 -0.98
CA LEU A 477 -19.67 -17.15 -2.36
C LEU A 477 -21.10 -17.61 -2.65
N LEU A 478 -21.50 -18.79 -2.18
CA LEU A 478 -22.89 -19.25 -2.30
C LEU A 478 -23.86 -18.28 -1.61
N THR A 479 -23.48 -17.76 -0.43
CA THR A 479 -24.28 -16.76 0.29
C THR A 479 -24.32 -15.42 -0.43
N LEU A 480 -23.19 -14.92 -0.95
CA LEU A 480 -23.10 -13.62 -1.64
C LEU A 480 -23.83 -13.60 -2.98
N LEU A 481 -23.80 -14.71 -3.71
CA LEU A 481 -24.37 -14.81 -5.06
C LEU A 481 -25.87 -15.16 -5.05
N GLY A 482 -26.40 -15.63 -3.92
CA GLY A 482 -27.76 -16.15 -3.78
C GLY A 482 -27.92 -17.54 -4.42
N GLU A 483 -28.97 -18.27 -4.03
CA GLU A 483 -29.41 -19.44 -4.82
C GLU A 483 -30.17 -18.93 -6.06
N PRO A 484 -29.73 -19.24 -7.29
CA PRO A 484 -30.34 -18.67 -8.48
C PRO A 484 -31.74 -19.24 -8.72
N ASP A 485 -32.65 -18.37 -9.17
CA ASP A 485 -33.98 -18.74 -9.67
C ASP A 485 -33.89 -19.87 -10.71
N GLY A 486 -34.31 -21.07 -10.32
CA GLY A 486 -34.74 -22.16 -11.21
C GLY A 486 -33.69 -22.81 -12.13
N HIS A 487 -32.47 -22.30 -12.26
CA HIS A 487 -31.43 -22.88 -13.11
C HIS A 487 -30.36 -23.61 -12.30
N ALA A 488 -30.75 -24.79 -11.81
CA ALA A 488 -29.94 -25.99 -11.53
C ALA A 488 -28.43 -25.79 -11.35
N LEU A 489 -28.02 -25.07 -10.30
CA LEU A 489 -26.64 -25.04 -9.85
C LEU A 489 -26.58 -25.24 -8.34
N CYS A 490 -25.91 -26.33 -7.95
CA CYS A 490 -25.37 -26.55 -6.61
C CYS A 490 -26.37 -26.39 -5.45
N ASN A 491 -27.48 -27.13 -5.47
CA ASN A 491 -28.10 -27.50 -4.18
C ASN A 491 -27.02 -28.24 -3.38
N SER A 492 -26.61 -27.71 -2.22
CA SER A 492 -25.44 -28.21 -1.47
C SER A 492 -25.51 -29.71 -1.16
N ALA A 493 -26.73 -30.27 -1.12
CA ALA A 493 -27.00 -31.69 -0.97
C ALA A 493 -26.59 -32.60 -2.16
N ALA A 494 -26.34 -32.04 -3.35
CA ALA A 494 -26.06 -32.79 -4.59
C ALA A 494 -24.60 -32.70 -5.09
N CYS A 495 -23.73 -32.04 -4.34
CA CYS A 495 -22.29 -31.98 -4.62
C CYS A 495 -21.50 -32.79 -3.59
N ASP A 496 -20.25 -33.14 -3.88
CA ASP A 496 -19.34 -33.67 -2.87
C ASP A 496 -18.67 -32.55 -2.05
N VAL A 497 -17.75 -32.95 -1.16
CA VAL A 497 -17.05 -32.04 -0.23
C VAL A 497 -16.23 -30.96 -0.95
N LEU A 498 -15.79 -31.22 -2.18
CA LEU A 498 -15.02 -30.30 -3.00
C LEU A 498 -15.90 -29.48 -3.95
N GLY A 499 -17.23 -29.61 -3.81
CA GLY A 499 -18.20 -28.91 -4.65
C GLY A 499 -18.41 -29.51 -6.03
N TRP A 500 -17.86 -30.68 -6.29
CA TRP A 500 -18.06 -31.36 -7.57
C TRP A 500 -19.47 -31.98 -7.64
N PRO A 501 -20.24 -31.80 -8.73
CA PRO A 501 -21.58 -32.38 -8.86
C PRO A 501 -21.56 -33.93 -8.84
N GLN A 502 -22.42 -34.54 -8.03
CA GLN A 502 -22.52 -36.01 -7.94
C GLN A 502 -22.95 -36.63 -9.28
N GLY A 503 -22.39 -37.80 -9.61
CA GLY A 503 -22.70 -38.52 -10.86
C GLY A 503 -22.11 -37.90 -12.14
N CYS A 504 -21.42 -36.77 -12.04
CA CYS A 504 -20.81 -36.08 -13.16
C CYS A 504 -19.32 -36.47 -13.31
N SER A 505 -18.90 -36.92 -14.49
CA SER A 505 -17.48 -37.22 -14.77
C SER A 505 -16.74 -36.04 -15.39
N THR A 506 -17.46 -35.17 -16.11
CA THR A 506 -16.93 -34.01 -16.83
C THR A 506 -17.92 -32.86 -16.74
N LEU A 507 -17.46 -31.68 -16.32
CA LEU A 507 -18.26 -30.46 -16.27
C LEU A 507 -18.05 -29.66 -17.56
N GLU A 508 -19.03 -29.70 -18.46
CA GLU A 508 -19.01 -28.96 -19.73
C GLU A 508 -19.75 -27.61 -19.61
N PHE A 509 -19.13 -26.55 -20.14
CA PHE A 509 -19.72 -25.21 -20.18
C PHE A 509 -19.17 -24.40 -21.37
N GLY A 510 -19.86 -24.51 -22.51
CA GLY A 510 -19.47 -23.85 -23.75
C GLY A 510 -18.20 -24.44 -24.36
N CYS A 511 -17.21 -23.60 -24.68
CA CYS A 511 -15.94 -24.05 -25.25
C CYS A 511 -15.01 -24.73 -24.23
N TYR A 512 -15.34 -24.67 -22.94
CA TYR A 512 -14.57 -25.27 -21.86
C TYR A 512 -15.20 -26.57 -21.34
N ALA A 513 -14.35 -27.52 -20.95
CA ALA A 513 -14.74 -28.65 -20.12
C ALA A 513 -13.67 -28.97 -19.08
N LEU A 514 -14.11 -29.27 -17.86
CA LEU A 514 -13.27 -29.73 -16.75
C LEU A 514 -13.49 -31.21 -16.51
N ARG A 515 -12.42 -32.00 -16.47
CA ARG A 515 -12.46 -33.41 -16.06
C ARG A 515 -11.72 -33.61 -14.76
N ARG A 516 -12.38 -34.27 -13.80
CA ARG A 516 -11.77 -34.59 -12.51
C ARG A 516 -10.85 -35.82 -12.61
N LEU A 517 -9.65 -35.71 -12.04
CA LEU A 517 -8.69 -36.79 -11.89
C LEU A 517 -8.32 -36.89 -10.40
N PRO A 518 -8.60 -38.01 -9.70
CA PRO A 518 -8.13 -38.21 -8.35
C PRO A 518 -6.60 -38.15 -8.29
N THR A 519 -6.07 -37.30 -7.42
CA THR A 519 -4.63 -37.13 -7.20
C THR A 519 -4.34 -37.01 -5.70
N PRO A 520 -4.62 -38.07 -4.92
CA PRO A 520 -4.42 -38.06 -3.48
C PRO A 520 -2.94 -37.96 -3.12
N GLY A 521 -2.67 -37.54 -1.88
CA GLY A 521 -1.32 -37.57 -1.31
C GLY A 521 -1.01 -36.35 -0.46
N HIS A 522 -1.31 -35.14 -0.96
CA HIS A 522 -1.29 -33.96 -0.09
C HIS A 522 -2.43 -34.04 0.95
N THR A 523 -3.63 -34.32 0.45
CA THR A 523 -4.77 -34.79 1.25
C THR A 523 -5.41 -36.01 0.58
N PRO A 524 -6.19 -36.83 1.31
CA PRO A 524 -6.81 -38.03 0.74
C PRO A 524 -7.83 -37.75 -0.36
N GLU A 525 -8.52 -36.61 -0.29
CA GLU A 525 -9.58 -36.21 -1.22
C GLU A 525 -9.07 -35.37 -2.40
N ALA A 526 -7.79 -35.00 -2.45
CA ALA A 526 -7.23 -34.11 -3.45
C ALA A 526 -7.46 -34.60 -4.89
N VAL A 527 -7.81 -33.65 -5.77
CA VAL A 527 -8.06 -33.88 -7.19
C VAL A 527 -7.36 -32.86 -8.06
N SER A 528 -7.02 -33.28 -9.27
CA SER A 528 -6.58 -32.40 -10.35
C SER A 528 -7.72 -32.21 -11.36
N LEU A 529 -7.97 -30.97 -11.76
CA LEU A 529 -9.01 -30.62 -12.72
C LEU A 529 -8.37 -30.33 -14.08
N LEU A 530 -8.57 -31.24 -15.04
CA LEU A 530 -8.02 -31.13 -16.39
C LEU A 530 -8.92 -30.20 -17.21
N LEU A 531 -8.38 -29.05 -17.60
CA LEU A 531 -9.07 -28.05 -18.40
C LEU A 531 -8.85 -28.30 -19.90
N THR A 532 -9.95 -28.49 -20.61
CA THR A 532 -9.95 -28.52 -22.07
C THR A 532 -10.61 -27.27 -22.65
N LEU A 533 -10.05 -26.77 -23.74
CA LEU A 533 -10.60 -25.73 -24.61
C LEU A 533 -10.77 -26.33 -26.00
N ASP A 534 -12.00 -26.35 -26.51
CA ASP A 534 -12.35 -26.99 -27.79
C ASP A 534 -11.81 -28.43 -27.88
N LYS A 535 -12.01 -29.19 -26.80
CA LYS A 535 -11.56 -30.60 -26.62
C LYS A 535 -10.04 -30.80 -26.57
N ARG A 536 -9.23 -29.74 -26.66
CA ARG A 536 -7.77 -29.80 -26.45
C ARG A 536 -7.45 -29.53 -24.99
N LEU A 537 -6.64 -30.37 -24.36
CA LEU A 537 -6.13 -30.12 -23.02
C LEU A 537 -5.20 -28.90 -23.05
N VAL A 538 -5.46 -27.90 -22.22
CA VAL A 538 -4.71 -26.63 -22.21
C VAL A 538 -4.08 -26.28 -20.87
N ALA A 539 -4.66 -26.74 -19.76
CA ALA A 539 -4.12 -26.53 -18.43
C ALA A 539 -4.66 -27.58 -17.45
N VAL A 540 -4.06 -27.67 -16.27
CA VAL A 540 -4.55 -28.45 -15.14
C VAL A 540 -4.52 -27.61 -13.88
N PHE A 541 -5.63 -27.57 -13.15
CA PHE A 541 -5.65 -27.10 -11.77
C PHE A 541 -5.29 -28.27 -10.87
N CYS A 542 -4.04 -28.32 -10.41
CA CYS A 542 -3.48 -29.48 -9.69
C CYS A 542 -3.51 -29.32 -8.17
N GLY A 543 -4.12 -28.24 -7.65
CA GLY A 543 -4.09 -27.92 -6.24
C GLY A 543 -2.67 -27.87 -5.71
N ASP A 544 -2.43 -28.50 -4.57
CA ASP A 544 -1.11 -28.59 -3.97
C ASP A 544 -0.34 -29.85 -4.37
N VAL A 545 -0.77 -30.62 -5.38
CA VAL A 545 -0.01 -31.82 -5.83
C VAL A 545 1.37 -31.41 -6.37
N ILE A 546 1.40 -30.40 -7.23
CA ILE A 546 2.62 -29.77 -7.76
C ILE A 546 2.45 -28.26 -7.56
N LEU A 547 3.48 -27.63 -7.00
CA LEU A 547 3.57 -26.19 -6.78
C LEU A 547 4.66 -25.60 -7.69
N PRO A 548 4.56 -24.32 -8.08
CA PRO A 548 5.69 -23.63 -8.69
C PRO A 548 6.91 -23.64 -7.76
N GLY A 549 7.93 -24.44 -8.12
CA GLY A 549 9.14 -24.65 -7.32
C GLY A 549 9.04 -25.69 -6.21
N GLY A 550 8.06 -26.59 -6.22
CA GLY A 550 7.91 -27.63 -5.20
C GLY A 550 6.78 -28.64 -5.44
N VAL A 551 6.52 -29.47 -4.43
CA VAL A 551 5.37 -30.38 -4.36
C VAL A 551 4.61 -30.19 -3.06
N GLY A 552 3.41 -30.75 -3.00
CA GLY A 552 2.57 -30.73 -1.81
C GLY A 552 3.23 -31.34 -0.59
N ARG A 553 2.94 -30.73 0.56
CA ARG A 553 3.36 -31.24 1.86
C ARG A 553 2.60 -32.51 2.23
N THR A 554 3.29 -33.55 2.69
CA THR A 554 2.65 -34.82 3.11
C THR A 554 2.74 -35.05 4.62
N ASP A 555 3.31 -34.10 5.37
CA ASP A 555 3.45 -34.16 6.82
C ASP A 555 2.17 -33.75 7.57
N LEU A 556 1.18 -33.21 6.86
CA LEU A 556 -0.12 -32.83 7.41
C LEU A 556 -1.00 -34.06 7.67
N PRO A 557 -1.96 -34.00 8.62
CA PRO A 557 -2.87 -35.11 8.89
C PRO A 557 -3.61 -35.58 7.63
N GLY A 558 -3.41 -36.85 7.27
CA GLY A 558 -3.97 -37.46 6.05
C GLY A 558 -3.07 -37.40 4.81
N GLY A 559 -1.89 -36.79 4.91
CA GLY A 559 -0.90 -36.80 3.84
C GLY A 559 -0.21 -38.17 3.67
N ASP A 560 0.13 -38.52 2.43
CA ASP A 560 0.80 -39.76 2.04
C ASP A 560 1.75 -39.50 0.86
N ILE A 561 3.05 -39.70 1.10
CA ILE A 561 4.11 -39.47 0.11
C ILE A 561 4.11 -40.47 -1.04
N SER A 562 3.69 -41.71 -0.80
CA SER A 562 3.60 -42.73 -1.86
C SER A 562 2.43 -42.41 -2.77
N ALA A 563 1.27 -42.08 -2.19
CA ALA A 563 0.11 -41.63 -2.95
C ALA A 563 0.41 -40.34 -3.73
N LEU A 564 1.12 -39.37 -3.14
CA LEU A 564 1.52 -38.14 -3.84
C LEU A 564 2.40 -38.44 -5.06
N ALA A 565 3.38 -39.34 -4.92
CA ALA A 565 4.26 -39.69 -6.02
C ALA A 565 3.52 -40.43 -7.14
N ASP A 566 2.62 -41.35 -6.80
CA ASP A 566 1.78 -42.03 -7.78
C ASP A 566 0.84 -41.05 -8.49
N SER A 567 0.32 -40.05 -7.78
CA SER A 567 -0.47 -38.96 -8.35
C SER A 567 0.34 -38.09 -9.31
N ILE A 568 1.59 -37.76 -8.97
CA ILE A 568 2.49 -37.00 -9.86
C ILE A 568 2.78 -37.80 -11.15
N ARG A 569 3.09 -39.09 -11.04
CA ARG A 569 3.31 -39.97 -12.21
C ARG A 569 2.06 -40.12 -13.06
N LEU A 570 0.91 -40.32 -12.42
CA LEU A 570 -0.38 -40.41 -13.09
C LEU A 570 -0.66 -39.13 -13.86
N LEU A 571 -0.44 -37.97 -13.26
CA LEU A 571 -0.65 -36.68 -13.90
C LEU A 571 0.32 -36.48 -15.08
N ALA A 572 1.61 -36.78 -14.90
CA ALA A 572 2.62 -36.71 -15.96
C ALA A 572 2.29 -37.62 -17.16
N ALA A 573 1.69 -38.79 -16.92
CA ALA A 573 1.25 -39.70 -17.97
C ALA A 573 -0.02 -39.23 -18.71
N LYS A 574 -0.73 -38.22 -18.20
CA LYS A 574 -2.00 -37.73 -18.77
C LYS A 574 -1.89 -36.38 -19.48
N VAL A 575 -0.77 -35.67 -19.33
CA VAL A 575 -0.60 -34.30 -19.86
C VAL A 575 0.71 -34.17 -20.62
N ALA A 576 0.76 -33.25 -21.57
CA ALA A 576 2.01 -32.94 -22.27
C ALA A 576 2.99 -32.21 -21.32
N PRO A 577 4.32 -32.37 -21.47
CA PRO A 577 5.30 -31.80 -20.54
C PRO A 577 5.27 -30.26 -20.41
N ASP A 578 4.71 -29.57 -21.40
CA ASP A 578 4.53 -28.12 -21.49
C ASP A 578 3.13 -27.64 -21.07
N THR A 579 2.22 -28.56 -20.71
CA THR A 579 0.88 -28.20 -20.20
C THR A 579 1.02 -27.38 -18.92
N LEU A 580 0.30 -26.25 -18.84
CA LEU A 580 0.32 -25.41 -17.65
C LEU A 580 -0.31 -26.12 -16.44
N LEU A 581 0.40 -26.12 -15.33
CA LEU A 581 -0.02 -26.60 -14.03
C LEU A 581 -0.27 -25.40 -13.11
N LEU A 582 -1.49 -25.30 -12.62
CA LEU A 582 -2.03 -24.20 -11.83
C LEU A 582 -2.31 -24.71 -10.41
N SER A 583 -1.61 -24.17 -9.43
CA SER A 583 -1.71 -24.59 -8.03
C SER A 583 -2.63 -23.69 -7.22
N SER A 584 -3.15 -24.21 -6.10
CA SER A 584 -3.87 -23.42 -5.09
C SER A 584 -2.95 -22.49 -4.30
N HIS A 585 -1.65 -22.81 -4.23
CA HIS A 585 -0.63 -22.00 -3.56
C HIS A 585 0.51 -21.55 -4.50
N ASP A 586 0.95 -20.31 -4.35
CA ASP A 586 2.13 -19.74 -5.01
C ASP A 586 2.92 -18.83 -4.06
N TYR A 587 3.78 -19.46 -3.25
CA TYR A 587 4.62 -18.79 -2.26
C TYR A 587 5.71 -17.88 -2.86
N ALA A 588 6.05 -18.09 -4.13
CA ALA A 588 7.21 -17.47 -4.77
C ALA A 588 6.83 -16.48 -5.90
N GLN A 589 5.55 -16.15 -6.06
CA GLN A 589 5.05 -15.28 -7.12
C GLN A 589 5.45 -15.79 -8.52
N ARG A 590 5.42 -17.11 -8.71
CA ARG A 590 5.79 -17.83 -9.93
C ARG A 590 4.59 -18.09 -10.86
N PHE A 591 3.37 -17.84 -10.39
CA PHE A 591 2.07 -17.93 -11.06
C PHE A 591 1.65 -19.35 -11.48
N PHE A 592 2.51 -20.06 -12.20
CA PHE A 592 2.26 -21.40 -12.71
C PHE A 592 3.57 -22.13 -13.01
N THR A 593 3.47 -23.43 -13.30
CA THR A 593 4.60 -24.27 -13.75
C THR A 593 4.16 -25.21 -14.88
N CYS A 594 5.07 -26.02 -15.40
CA CYS A 594 4.79 -27.17 -16.26
C CYS A 594 5.76 -28.29 -15.87
N PHE A 595 5.59 -29.52 -16.35
CA PHE A 595 6.50 -30.62 -15.98
C PHE A 595 7.94 -30.36 -16.41
N ASN A 596 8.17 -29.86 -17.63
CA ASN A 596 9.51 -29.49 -18.09
C ASN A 596 10.19 -28.50 -17.14
N LEU A 597 9.46 -27.47 -16.72
CA LEU A 597 9.98 -26.44 -15.81
C LEU A 597 10.16 -26.97 -14.39
N ALA A 598 9.19 -27.71 -13.87
CA ALA A 598 9.26 -28.29 -12.54
C ALA A 598 10.45 -29.25 -12.41
N ILE A 599 10.69 -30.10 -13.42
CA ILE A 599 11.85 -31.00 -13.48
C ILE A 599 13.17 -30.22 -13.55
N ALA A 600 13.23 -29.17 -14.38
CA ALA A 600 14.43 -28.35 -14.50
C ALA A 600 14.78 -27.61 -13.19
N GLU A 601 13.76 -27.14 -12.47
CA GLU A 601 13.92 -26.47 -11.17
C GLU A 601 14.16 -27.44 -10.02
N GLN A 602 13.64 -28.67 -10.12
CA GLN A 602 13.76 -29.72 -9.13
C GLN A 602 14.11 -31.06 -9.79
N PRO A 603 15.43 -31.35 -9.96
CA PRO A 603 15.88 -32.61 -10.57
C PRO A 603 15.33 -33.86 -9.89
N LEU A 604 14.98 -33.77 -8.59
CA LEU A 604 14.34 -34.84 -7.83
C LEU A 604 13.01 -35.31 -8.42
N LEU A 605 12.27 -34.43 -9.11
CA LEU A 605 11.05 -34.80 -9.80
C LEU A 605 11.31 -35.76 -10.95
N GLN A 606 12.46 -35.67 -11.62
CA GLN A 606 12.85 -36.65 -12.63
C GLN A 606 13.02 -38.03 -12.01
N GLU A 607 13.71 -38.12 -10.87
CA GLU A 607 13.90 -39.38 -10.15
C GLU A 607 12.57 -39.99 -9.67
N LEU A 608 11.66 -39.13 -9.18
CA LEU A 608 10.30 -39.54 -8.79
C LEU A 608 9.54 -40.11 -9.99
N LEU A 609 9.59 -39.45 -11.14
CA LEU A 609 8.93 -39.88 -12.37
C LEU A 609 9.49 -41.20 -12.90
N ASP A 610 10.81 -41.38 -12.86
CA ASP A 610 11.50 -42.58 -13.34
C ASP A 610 11.29 -43.79 -12.41
N ASN A 611 10.88 -43.56 -11.17
CA ASN A 611 10.61 -44.60 -10.15
C ASN A 611 11.77 -45.59 -9.99
N SER A 612 13.02 -45.11 -10.03
CA SER A 612 14.18 -45.97 -10.00
C SER A 612 14.39 -46.60 -8.61
N SER A 613 14.68 -47.91 -8.55
CA SER A 613 14.83 -48.65 -7.29
C SER A 613 16.01 -48.21 -6.41
N ASN A 614 16.91 -47.39 -6.96
CA ASN A 614 18.11 -46.87 -6.27
C ASN A 614 17.99 -45.37 -5.91
N SER A 615 16.84 -44.74 -6.14
CA SER A 615 16.65 -43.31 -5.86
C SER A 615 16.19 -43.04 -4.44
N ASP A 616 16.78 -42.04 -3.80
CA ASP A 616 16.48 -41.62 -2.42
C ASP A 616 15.48 -40.46 -2.38
N TRP A 617 14.68 -40.29 -3.44
CA TRP A 617 13.82 -39.13 -3.60
C TRP A 617 12.76 -39.00 -2.49
N GLN A 618 12.33 -40.12 -1.92
CA GLN A 618 11.41 -40.13 -0.78
C GLN A 618 12.03 -39.49 0.46
N GLN A 619 13.26 -39.87 0.82
CA GLN A 619 13.94 -39.27 1.98
C GLN A 619 14.28 -37.80 1.71
N GLN A 620 14.69 -37.45 0.49
CA GLN A 620 15.01 -36.07 0.13
C GLN A 620 13.76 -35.17 0.15
N LEU A 621 12.62 -35.61 -0.37
CA LEU A 621 11.35 -34.87 -0.26
C LEU A 621 10.91 -34.74 1.21
N GLN A 622 11.08 -35.79 2.00
CA GLN A 622 10.73 -35.75 3.43
C GLN A 622 11.66 -34.81 4.23
N GLN A 623 12.95 -34.75 3.90
CA GLN A 623 13.90 -33.79 4.46
C GLN A 623 13.58 -32.36 4.04
N GLN A 624 13.17 -32.13 2.79
CA GLN A 624 12.68 -30.83 2.33
C GLN A 624 11.41 -30.42 3.10
N ALA A 625 10.47 -31.33 3.31
CA ALA A 625 9.27 -31.07 4.12
C ALA A 625 9.61 -30.71 5.58
N LEU A 626 10.56 -31.42 6.20
CA LEU A 626 11.05 -31.12 7.56
C LEU A 626 11.77 -29.77 7.64
N SER A 627 12.58 -29.43 6.63
CA SER A 627 13.23 -28.12 6.52
C SER A 627 12.19 -27.00 6.39
N LEU A 628 11.19 -27.18 5.51
CA LEU A 628 10.06 -26.27 5.36
C LEU A 628 9.24 -26.14 6.65
N GLN A 629 9.17 -27.18 7.49
CA GLN A 629 8.51 -27.14 8.81
C GLN A 629 9.28 -26.28 9.82
N GLN A 630 10.61 -26.41 9.89
CA GLN A 630 11.45 -25.57 10.77
C GLN A 630 11.41 -24.09 10.34
N HIS A 631 11.29 -23.86 9.03
CA HIS A 631 11.11 -22.54 8.48
C HIS A 631 9.65 -22.08 8.51
N SER A 632 8.65 -22.95 8.76
CA SER A 632 7.21 -22.62 8.77
C SER A 632 6.77 -21.76 9.95
N GLN A 633 7.57 -21.60 11.02
CA GLN A 633 7.33 -20.51 11.97
C GLN A 633 7.65 -19.13 11.37
N HIS A 634 8.32 -19.08 10.21
CA HIS A 634 8.84 -17.86 9.59
C HIS A 634 8.58 -17.70 8.08
N LEU A 635 8.12 -18.72 7.35
CA LEU A 635 7.78 -18.67 5.92
C LEU A 635 6.32 -18.28 5.68
N CYS A 636 5.89 -17.20 6.32
CA CYS A 636 5.02 -16.24 5.65
C CYS A 636 5.95 -15.24 4.96
N GLY A 637 6.15 -15.38 3.65
CA GLY A 637 6.88 -14.42 2.81
C GLY A 637 8.17 -14.96 2.18
N LEU A 638 8.21 -14.88 0.84
CA LEU A 638 9.38 -15.00 -0.03
C LEU A 638 10.25 -16.24 0.19
N VAL A 639 9.89 -17.34 -0.48
CA VAL A 639 10.95 -18.19 -1.04
C VAL A 639 11.68 -17.31 -2.06
N GLU A 640 12.96 -17.03 -1.80
CA GLU A 640 13.81 -16.27 -2.72
C GLU A 640 13.74 -16.91 -4.11
N VAL A 641 13.11 -16.19 -5.04
CA VAL A 641 13.35 -16.41 -6.47
C VAL A 641 14.84 -16.18 -6.65
N SER A 642 15.56 -17.21 -7.09
CA SER A 642 17.00 -17.15 -7.35
C SER A 642 17.37 -15.84 -8.05
N PHE A 643 18.38 -15.14 -7.54
CA PHE A 643 18.88 -13.88 -8.09
C PHE A 643 19.58 -14.04 -9.46
N SER A 644 19.67 -15.26 -10.00
CA SER A 644 20.38 -15.58 -11.26
C SER A 644 19.60 -15.28 -12.54
N ASP A 645 18.30 -15.06 -12.48
CA ASP A 645 17.45 -15.06 -13.68
C ASP A 645 17.26 -13.62 -14.20
N ALA A 646 18.32 -13.10 -14.84
CA ALA A 646 18.35 -11.75 -15.36
C ALA A 646 17.39 -11.57 -16.54
N THR A 647 16.37 -10.74 -16.36
CA THR A 647 15.62 -10.10 -17.46
C THR A 647 16.38 -8.87 -17.91
N ASP A 648 16.42 -8.60 -19.22
CA ASP A 648 16.95 -7.35 -19.75
C ASP A 648 16.05 -6.16 -19.37
N VAL A 649 16.65 -5.15 -18.73
CA VAL A 649 15.94 -3.98 -18.21
C VAL A 649 16.24 -2.76 -19.07
N ILE A 650 15.20 -2.18 -19.68
CA ILE A 650 15.32 -1.01 -20.56
C ILE A 650 15.02 0.26 -19.75
N ALA A 651 15.92 1.24 -19.77
CA ALA A 651 15.66 2.54 -19.16
C ALA A 651 14.71 3.38 -20.04
N ALA A 652 13.84 4.18 -19.42
CA ALA A 652 12.90 5.05 -20.13
C ALA A 652 13.55 5.92 -21.23
N LYS A 653 14.75 6.45 -20.96
CA LYS A 653 15.53 7.26 -21.93
C LYS A 653 15.98 6.48 -23.17
N GLN A 654 16.09 5.16 -23.08
CA GLN A 654 16.53 4.28 -24.17
C GLN A 654 15.34 3.69 -24.94
N LEU A 655 14.12 3.83 -24.43
CA LEU A 655 12.93 3.17 -24.97
C LEU A 655 12.73 3.43 -26.46
N ASN A 656 12.77 4.70 -26.89
CA ASN A 656 12.55 5.05 -28.28
C ASN A 656 13.60 4.43 -29.23
N ALA A 657 14.89 4.48 -28.84
CA ALA A 657 15.97 3.89 -29.63
C ALA A 657 15.85 2.36 -29.68
N PHE A 658 15.49 1.73 -28.56
CA PHE A 658 15.28 0.29 -28.47
C PHE A 658 14.12 -0.18 -29.35
N MET A 659 12.98 0.53 -29.33
CA MET A 659 11.82 0.23 -30.17
C MET A 659 12.16 0.36 -31.67
N GLN A 660 12.96 1.36 -32.05
CA GLN A 660 13.41 1.52 -33.45
C GLN A 660 14.33 0.38 -33.91
N GLN A 661 15.13 -0.18 -33.01
CA GLN A 661 16.04 -1.30 -33.32
C GLN A 661 15.32 -2.65 -33.37
N GLN A 662 14.09 -2.75 -32.85
CA GLN A 662 13.33 -3.99 -32.73
C GLN A 662 11.94 -3.82 -33.36
N PRO A 663 11.81 -3.81 -34.70
CA PRO A 663 10.52 -3.59 -35.36
C PRO A 663 9.48 -4.69 -35.07
N GLU A 664 9.93 -5.89 -34.71
CA GLU A 664 9.09 -7.03 -34.31
C GLU A 664 8.70 -7.02 -32.82
N LEU A 665 9.19 -6.04 -32.04
CA LEU A 665 8.90 -5.94 -30.61
C LEU A 665 7.39 -5.79 -30.40
N VAL A 666 6.87 -6.42 -29.36
CA VAL A 666 5.49 -6.19 -28.93
C VAL A 666 5.47 -5.68 -27.51
N LEU A 667 4.81 -4.55 -27.31
CA LEU A 667 4.61 -3.98 -25.98
C LEU A 667 3.45 -4.72 -25.33
N VAL A 668 3.69 -5.23 -24.13
CA VAL A 668 2.67 -5.94 -23.36
C VAL A 668 2.41 -5.14 -22.08
N ASP A 669 1.21 -4.55 -21.99
CA ASP A 669 0.77 -3.85 -20.80
C ASP A 669 0.18 -4.86 -19.81
N VAL A 670 0.92 -5.13 -18.73
CA VAL A 670 0.53 -6.11 -17.70
C VAL A 670 -0.23 -5.52 -16.52
N ARG A 671 -0.66 -4.25 -16.64
CA ARG A 671 -1.53 -3.62 -15.64
C ARG A 671 -2.91 -4.27 -15.62
N GLU A 672 -3.64 -4.12 -14.53
CA GLU A 672 -4.99 -4.67 -14.46
C GLU A 672 -5.94 -3.88 -15.38
N PRO A 673 -7.07 -4.48 -15.82
CA PRO A 673 -7.99 -3.86 -16.77
C PRO A 673 -8.42 -2.43 -16.42
N HIS A 674 -8.65 -2.18 -15.14
CA HIS A 674 -9.06 -0.87 -14.63
C HIS A 674 -7.95 0.19 -14.77
N GLU A 675 -6.68 -0.19 -14.65
CA GLU A 675 -5.53 0.70 -14.88
C GLU A 675 -5.36 1.00 -16.37
N GLN A 676 -5.48 -0.03 -17.22
CA GLN A 676 -5.39 0.09 -18.68
C GLN A 676 -6.47 1.06 -19.20
N SER A 677 -7.70 0.91 -18.72
CA SER A 677 -8.84 1.78 -19.08
C SER A 677 -8.73 3.20 -18.51
N ALA A 678 -8.21 3.37 -17.29
CA ALA A 678 -8.04 4.69 -16.69
C ALA A 678 -6.94 5.53 -17.38
N GLY A 679 -5.90 4.86 -17.88
CA GLY A 679 -4.82 5.50 -18.62
C GLY A 679 -4.07 4.55 -19.55
N ALA A 680 -4.39 4.59 -20.84
CA ALA A 680 -3.77 3.74 -21.85
C ALA A 680 -2.27 4.03 -22.03
N LEU A 681 -1.45 2.97 -22.12
CA LEU A 681 0.01 3.06 -22.31
C LEU A 681 0.38 3.86 -23.57
N ALA A 682 -0.41 3.74 -24.63
CA ALA A 682 -0.18 4.44 -25.89
C ALA A 682 -0.10 5.96 -25.74
N GLY A 683 -0.77 6.54 -24.74
CA GLY A 683 -0.71 7.98 -24.46
C GLY A 683 0.64 8.47 -23.90
N TYR A 684 1.51 7.56 -23.48
CA TYR A 684 2.84 7.85 -22.93
C TYR A 684 3.97 7.53 -23.92
N LEU A 685 3.64 6.96 -25.09
CA LEU A 685 4.62 6.64 -26.11
C LEU A 685 4.80 7.83 -27.05
N THR A 686 6.04 8.08 -27.45
CA THR A 686 6.35 9.19 -28.37
C THR A 686 5.95 8.90 -29.82
N GLN A 687 5.69 7.63 -30.14
CA GLN A 687 5.25 7.16 -31.45
C GLN A 687 4.20 6.06 -31.29
N PRO A 688 3.25 5.90 -32.23
CA PRO A 688 2.28 4.82 -32.19
C PRO A 688 2.99 3.46 -32.24
N TYR A 689 2.62 2.57 -31.32
CA TYR A 689 3.18 1.22 -31.25
C TYR A 689 2.09 0.21 -30.87
N PRO A 690 2.08 -1.00 -31.44
CA PRO A 690 1.14 -2.04 -31.03
C PRO A 690 1.31 -2.40 -29.55
N VAL A 691 0.26 -2.22 -28.76
CA VAL A 691 0.22 -2.60 -27.34
C VAL A 691 -0.79 -3.74 -27.18
N LEU A 692 -0.33 -4.86 -26.62
CA LEU A 692 -1.18 -5.94 -26.15
C LEU A 692 -1.52 -5.71 -24.67
N GLU A 693 -2.80 -5.60 -24.36
CA GLU A 693 -3.30 -5.46 -23.00
C GLU A 693 -3.53 -6.85 -22.40
N ILE A 694 -2.54 -7.36 -21.66
CA ILE A 694 -2.57 -8.68 -21.03
C ILE A 694 -2.31 -8.49 -19.54
N PRO A 695 -3.38 -8.28 -18.73
CA PRO A 695 -3.25 -8.18 -17.29
C PRO A 695 -2.44 -9.33 -16.70
N LEU A 696 -1.64 -9.06 -15.67
CA LEU A 696 -0.85 -10.10 -15.02
C LEU A 696 -1.75 -11.25 -14.50
N SER A 697 -2.95 -10.91 -14.00
CA SER A 697 -3.98 -11.88 -13.60
C SER A 697 -4.45 -12.80 -14.74
N LYS A 698 -4.20 -12.46 -15.99
CA LYS A 698 -4.58 -13.24 -17.19
C LYS A 698 -3.39 -13.78 -17.97
N LEU A 699 -2.18 -13.74 -17.40
CA LEU A 699 -0.97 -14.21 -18.08
C LEU A 699 -1.07 -15.69 -18.49
N ALA A 700 -1.66 -16.55 -17.64
CA ALA A 700 -1.91 -17.95 -17.96
C ALA A 700 -2.90 -18.11 -19.14
N ASP A 701 -3.97 -17.31 -19.17
CA ASP A 701 -4.96 -17.32 -20.26
C ASP A 701 -4.34 -16.91 -21.60
N ALA A 702 -3.46 -15.90 -21.58
CA ALA A 702 -2.74 -15.46 -22.77
C ALA A 702 -1.84 -16.55 -23.35
N LEU A 703 -1.18 -17.35 -22.50
CA LEU A 703 -0.40 -18.50 -22.93
C LEU A 703 -1.29 -19.63 -23.47
N ILE A 704 -2.39 -19.97 -22.77
CA ILE A 704 -3.37 -20.97 -23.20
C ILE A 704 -3.94 -20.65 -24.59
N LYS A 705 -4.23 -19.38 -24.85
CA LYS A 705 -4.79 -18.90 -26.12
C LYS A 705 -3.73 -18.64 -27.21
N GLY A 706 -2.44 -18.81 -26.89
CA GLY A 706 -1.34 -18.57 -27.82
C GLY A 706 -1.16 -17.10 -28.22
N GLN A 707 -1.60 -16.16 -27.37
CA GLN A 707 -1.43 -14.71 -27.59
C GLN A 707 0.03 -14.26 -27.45
N LEU A 708 0.82 -15.01 -26.67
CA LEU A 708 2.24 -14.79 -26.47
C LEU A 708 3.01 -16.03 -26.94
N THR A 709 4.08 -15.82 -27.71
CA THR A 709 4.93 -16.92 -28.22
C THR A 709 6.39 -16.73 -27.81
N PRO A 710 7.15 -17.80 -27.49
CA PRO A 710 8.54 -17.69 -27.02
C PRO A 710 9.51 -17.01 -27.99
N GLN A 711 9.22 -17.02 -29.29
CA GLN A 711 10.07 -16.45 -30.35
C GLN A 711 9.94 -14.93 -30.46
N GLN A 712 8.83 -14.38 -29.98
CA GLN A 712 8.48 -12.98 -30.10
C GLN A 712 9.28 -12.13 -29.09
N PRO A 713 9.89 -11.01 -29.52
CA PRO A 713 10.44 -10.04 -28.58
C PRO A 713 9.31 -9.29 -27.86
N LEU A 714 9.31 -9.31 -26.53
CA LEU A 714 8.27 -8.71 -25.71
C LEU A 714 8.86 -7.65 -24.79
N LEU A 715 8.30 -6.45 -24.78
CA LEU A 715 8.58 -5.44 -23.75
C LEU A 715 7.39 -5.34 -22.81
N LEU A 716 7.52 -5.87 -21.61
CA LEU A 716 6.47 -5.85 -20.61
C LEU A 716 6.54 -4.54 -19.83
N VAL A 717 5.37 -3.92 -19.67
CA VAL A 717 5.23 -2.61 -19.02
C VAL A 717 4.16 -2.68 -17.96
N CYS A 718 4.45 -2.10 -16.80
CA CYS A 718 3.46 -1.79 -15.79
C CYS A 718 3.69 -0.37 -15.23
N ARG A 719 2.99 -0.01 -14.16
CA ARG A 719 3.14 1.30 -13.49
C ARG A 719 4.59 1.60 -13.08
N SER A 720 5.22 0.74 -12.26
CA SER A 720 6.54 0.98 -11.64
C SER A 720 7.67 0.10 -12.18
N GLY A 721 7.36 -0.83 -13.08
CA GLY A 721 8.29 -1.85 -13.56
C GLY A 721 8.37 -3.11 -12.69
N ASN A 722 7.78 -3.12 -11.49
CA ASN A 722 7.86 -4.28 -10.58
C ASN A 722 6.97 -5.44 -11.06
N ARG A 723 5.72 -5.15 -11.43
CA ARG A 723 4.77 -6.16 -11.92
C ARG A 723 5.20 -6.79 -13.24
N SER A 724 5.66 -5.95 -14.18
CA SER A 724 6.22 -6.40 -15.45
C SER A 724 7.50 -7.20 -15.27
N LEU A 725 8.35 -6.86 -14.29
CA LEU A 725 9.51 -7.68 -13.96
C LEU A 725 9.13 -9.10 -13.49
N VAL A 726 8.09 -9.23 -12.67
CA VAL A 726 7.57 -10.55 -12.27
C VAL A 726 7.10 -11.32 -13.49
N ALA A 727 6.31 -10.69 -14.36
CA ALA A 727 5.84 -11.31 -15.60
C ALA A 727 7.00 -11.73 -16.52
N CYS A 728 8.04 -10.91 -16.68
CA CYS A 728 9.23 -11.28 -17.44
C CYS A 728 9.96 -12.49 -16.87
N LYS A 729 10.09 -12.59 -15.55
CA LYS A 729 10.70 -13.76 -14.89
C LYS A 729 9.89 -15.03 -15.15
N VAL A 730 8.56 -14.93 -15.06
CA VAL A 730 7.65 -16.05 -15.34
C VAL A 730 7.79 -16.52 -16.80
N LEU A 731 7.77 -15.59 -17.76
CA LEU A 731 7.93 -15.92 -19.18
C LEU A 731 9.34 -16.44 -19.49
N GLY A 732 10.39 -15.85 -18.92
CA GLY A 732 11.78 -16.28 -19.12
C GLY A 732 12.00 -17.73 -18.70
N ARG A 733 11.41 -18.16 -17.58
CA ARG A 733 11.40 -19.55 -17.11
C ARG A 733 10.72 -20.52 -18.08
N LEU A 734 9.74 -20.04 -18.84
CA LEU A 734 9.07 -20.82 -19.89
C LEU A 734 9.81 -20.78 -21.24
N GLY A 735 11.04 -20.26 -21.29
CA GLY A 735 11.87 -20.24 -22.50
C GLY A 735 11.65 -19.02 -23.40
N PHE A 736 10.99 -17.97 -22.92
CA PHE A 736 10.92 -16.70 -23.63
C PHE A 736 12.26 -15.95 -23.49
N ASN A 737 13.14 -16.12 -24.48
CA ASN A 737 14.51 -15.59 -24.40
C ASN A 737 14.64 -14.09 -24.75
N ARG A 738 13.56 -13.45 -25.21
CA ARG A 738 13.54 -12.05 -25.66
C ARG A 738 12.48 -11.23 -24.91
N VAL A 739 12.46 -11.34 -23.58
CA VAL A 739 11.56 -10.58 -22.70
C VAL A 739 12.31 -9.45 -22.01
N TYR A 740 11.77 -8.25 -22.12
CA TYR A 740 12.35 -7.00 -21.64
C TYR A 740 11.41 -6.34 -20.64
N ASN A 741 11.96 -5.72 -19.61
CA ASN A 741 11.19 -4.95 -18.62
C ASN A 741 11.52 -3.46 -18.71
N LEU A 742 10.51 -2.59 -18.72
CA LEU A 742 10.72 -1.14 -18.63
C LEU A 742 11.06 -0.71 -17.19
N LYS A 743 12.28 -0.22 -16.97
CA LYS A 743 12.75 0.25 -15.66
C LYS A 743 11.93 1.44 -15.17
N GLY A 744 11.35 1.31 -13.98
CA GLY A 744 10.48 2.34 -13.41
C GLY A 744 9.09 2.41 -14.06
N GLY A 745 8.81 1.56 -15.05
CA GLY A 745 7.52 1.47 -15.72
C GLY A 745 7.06 2.78 -16.36
N MET A 746 5.75 2.94 -16.48
CA MET A 746 5.13 4.16 -16.99
C MET A 746 5.42 5.41 -16.17
N ALA A 747 5.71 5.27 -14.87
CA ALA A 747 5.99 6.40 -14.00
C ALA A 747 7.20 7.24 -14.44
N LEU A 748 8.12 6.66 -15.22
CA LEU A 748 9.30 7.34 -15.75
C LEU A 748 9.19 7.73 -17.24
N LEU A 749 8.03 7.56 -17.86
CA LEU A 749 7.78 7.96 -19.26
C LEU A 749 7.31 9.42 -19.42
N GLN A 750 7.31 10.19 -18.33
CA GLN A 750 6.85 11.59 -18.30
C GLN A 750 7.84 12.58 -18.91
#